data_AF-A0A2D6R5X0-F1
#
_entry.id   AF-A0A2D6R5X0-F1
#
_cell.length_a   1.000
_cell.length_b   1.000
_cell.length_c   1.000
_cell.angle_alpha   90.00
_cell.angle_beta   90.00
_cell.angle_gamma   90.00
#
_symmetry.space_group_name_H-M   'P 1'
#
loop_
_entity.id
_entity.type
_entity.pdbx_description
1 polymer ?
#
loop_
_entity_poly.entity_id
_entity_poly.type
_entity_poly.pdbx_seq_one_letter_code
_entity_poly.pdbx_strand_id
1 'polypeptide(L)'
;MRSSRIIIVVGISKDIYFYRPLVLNTPLLSRQYMKFHEFTLDPFQEEAITAIEENDSVVVSAPTGSGKTLIADYIIHKHKDDAKRIIYTAPIKALSNQKYKDFSQEYGSDKIGLMTGDIVINPGAKVLIMTTEIYRNMAISKDEDLKNIAYVIFDEVHYINDIERGYVWEESIIYSVPEVRFLALSATIPNAQEFSDWISAIKGHTVRTVVATKRNVPLEHQFFDYELGMTTLKKIKDAKSIPGYHDVFRRRGRGKDRRRNRDTEPDHVDLIKELGMDKLPCLFFTFSRRDTQEKAKQLSRTGLFRKNSEIVKIMRAHLENVPSDVNKLKSTILMKEVLPRSIAFHHAGLLPAIKEMVEDLFGKGLIKVSYATETFAVGINMPAKTVCFAALRKYDGIGFRMLNTKEYFQIAGRAGRRGMDKVGYVVSMIHRPTFNYTEIKRLTSKDIEPIKSQFKLSVNTILNLVDQHSDEEIEHILRLSFFSYQKFGKEYASVPTKKLMARYNSVCKKLNKLGFIDGHTLSDKGRFSSKIFADEITMGEIFATDFMRDLSVYQILLILAALAYEPRRMNKFKKTFGNKELTDLVTKIKRHPYLSREKKFENLKLVTVFIKPVYDGKTMFDVLALTNLLEGDLIRVYGQIIDKAGQVKKATGDFTVRDTMKDCEGIVKKALEGVYDFG
;
A
#
# COMPACT_ATOMS: atom_id res chain seq x y z
N MET A 1 9.02 -58.08 37.76
CA MET A 1 10.47 -57.80 37.65
C MET A 1 10.89 -57.81 36.18
N ARG A 2 12.06 -57.29 35.81
CA ARG A 2 12.62 -57.34 34.44
C ARG A 2 13.50 -58.58 34.23
N SER A 3 13.42 -59.21 33.06
CA SER A 3 14.57 -59.57 32.19
C SER A 3 14.05 -60.26 30.92
N SER A 4 14.29 -59.76 29.71
CA SER A 4 15.57 -59.74 28.95
C SER A 4 15.95 -61.09 28.36
N ARG A 5 15.92 -61.21 27.02
CA ARG A 5 16.74 -62.15 26.22
C ARG A 5 17.15 -61.53 24.89
N ILE A 6 18.43 -61.59 24.58
CA ILE A 6 19.06 -61.34 23.26
C ILE A 6 20.21 -62.37 23.12
N ILE A 7 20.61 -62.64 21.86
CA ILE A 7 21.74 -63.42 21.30
C ILE A 7 21.21 -64.73 20.66
N ILE A 8 21.07 -64.88 19.33
CA ILE A 8 22.04 -64.87 18.18
C ILE A 8 23.03 -66.05 18.29
N VAL A 9 23.47 -66.82 17.28
CA VAL A 9 23.24 -66.87 15.81
C VAL A 9 22.32 -68.09 15.47
N VAL A 10 22.32 -68.88 14.37
CA VAL A 10 23.12 -69.04 13.11
C VAL A 10 22.21 -69.54 11.97
N GLY A 11 22.58 -69.31 10.70
CA GLY A 11 22.03 -70.02 9.54
C GLY A 11 21.93 -69.17 8.25
N ILE A 12 22.45 -69.67 7.12
CA ILE A 12 22.45 -68.96 5.82
C ILE A 12 21.85 -69.86 4.73
N SER A 13 20.90 -69.33 3.96
CA SER A 13 20.72 -69.67 2.54
C SER A 13 20.08 -68.48 1.80
N LYS A 14 20.18 -68.48 0.47
CA LYS A 14 19.54 -67.51 -0.43
C LYS A 14 18.15 -68.00 -0.82
N ASP A 15 17.20 -67.08 -1.00
CA ASP A 15 16.70 -66.74 -2.35
C ASP A 15 15.77 -65.53 -2.31
N ILE A 16 15.69 -64.79 -3.42
CA ILE A 16 14.99 -63.51 -3.54
C ILE A 16 13.85 -63.64 -4.55
N TYR A 17 12.61 -63.52 -4.08
CA TYR A 17 11.42 -63.53 -4.93
C TYR A 17 11.29 -62.21 -5.72
N PHE A 18 11.55 -62.27 -7.02
CA PHE A 18 11.30 -61.16 -7.94
C PHE A 18 9.80 -60.98 -8.22
N TYR A 19 9.19 -59.96 -7.61
CA TYR A 19 7.92 -59.43 -8.13
C TYR A 19 8.18 -58.66 -9.43
N ARG A 20 7.72 -59.20 -10.56
CA ARG A 20 7.66 -58.47 -11.84
C ARG A 20 6.58 -57.38 -11.77
N PRO A 21 6.86 -56.11 -12.06
CA PRO A 21 5.81 -55.13 -12.33
C PRO A 21 5.05 -55.50 -13.62
N LEU A 22 3.72 -55.33 -13.64
CA LEU A 22 3.02 -55.25 -14.92
C LEU A 22 3.43 -53.96 -15.62
N VAL A 23 4.19 -54.07 -16.71
CA VAL A 23 4.44 -52.95 -17.62
C VAL A 23 3.18 -52.75 -18.48
N LEU A 24 2.24 -51.97 -17.96
CA LEU A 24 1.23 -51.35 -18.81
C LEU A 24 1.96 -50.32 -19.68
N ASN A 25 2.04 -50.60 -20.99
CA ASN A 25 2.46 -49.63 -22.01
C ASN A 25 1.36 -48.59 -22.24
N THR A 26 0.98 -47.86 -21.19
CA THR A 26 0.37 -46.54 -21.37
C THR A 26 1.42 -45.65 -22.03
N PRO A 27 1.16 -45.02 -23.18
CA PRO A 27 2.07 -44.00 -23.69
C PRO A 27 2.24 -42.92 -22.62
N LEU A 28 3.46 -42.43 -22.44
CA LEU A 28 3.72 -41.24 -21.63
C LEU A 28 3.00 -40.07 -22.30
N LEU A 29 1.77 -39.79 -21.83
CA LEU A 29 1.02 -38.60 -22.18
C LEU A 29 1.91 -37.40 -21.86
N SER A 30 2.45 -36.79 -22.91
CA SER A 30 3.21 -35.56 -22.80
C SER A 30 2.29 -34.52 -22.18
N ARG A 31 2.53 -34.18 -20.90
CA ARG A 31 1.76 -33.15 -20.21
C ARG A 31 1.89 -31.87 -21.02
N GLN A 32 0.84 -31.55 -21.79
CA GLN A 32 0.71 -30.26 -22.44
C GLN A 32 0.54 -29.25 -21.32
N TYR A 33 1.67 -28.66 -20.90
CA TYR A 33 1.65 -27.50 -20.04
C TYR A 33 0.80 -26.44 -20.71
N MET A 34 -0.18 -25.92 -19.98
CA MET A 34 -1.00 -24.85 -20.50
C MET A 34 -0.11 -23.62 -20.72
N LYS A 35 -0.33 -22.94 -21.86
CA LYS A 35 0.41 -21.74 -22.24
C LYS A 35 -0.53 -20.55 -22.32
N PHE A 36 -0.02 -19.40 -21.92
CA PHE A 36 -0.69 -18.12 -22.10
C PHE A 36 0.31 -17.11 -22.64
N HIS A 37 0.02 -16.56 -23.81
CA HIS A 37 1.02 -15.88 -24.66
C HIS A 37 2.29 -16.75 -24.81
N GLU A 38 3.48 -16.19 -24.61
CA GLU A 38 4.75 -16.93 -24.71
C GLU A 38 5.08 -17.77 -23.45
N PHE A 39 4.30 -17.64 -22.38
CA PHE A 39 4.62 -18.22 -21.08
C PHE A 39 4.03 -19.62 -20.90
N THR A 40 4.89 -20.56 -20.50
CA THR A 40 4.47 -21.82 -19.86
C THR A 40 4.02 -21.53 -18.43
N LEU A 41 2.82 -21.99 -18.06
CA LEU A 41 2.24 -21.74 -16.74
C LEU A 41 2.95 -22.54 -15.63
N ASP A 42 3.12 -21.92 -14.46
CA ASP A 42 3.40 -22.65 -13.22
C ASP A 42 2.12 -23.42 -12.78
N PRO A 43 2.20 -24.60 -12.15
CA PRO A 43 1.01 -25.44 -11.90
C PRO A 43 -0.13 -24.79 -11.11
N PHE A 44 0.15 -23.82 -10.24
CA PHE A 44 -0.87 -23.05 -9.52
C PHE A 44 -1.61 -22.05 -10.42
N GLN A 45 -0.99 -21.60 -11.51
CA GLN A 45 -1.63 -20.78 -12.53
C GLN A 45 -2.54 -21.65 -13.41
N GLU A 46 -2.11 -22.88 -13.76
CA GLU A 46 -2.98 -23.88 -14.42
C GLU A 46 -4.23 -24.14 -13.58
N GLU A 47 -4.06 -24.45 -12.28
CA GLU A 47 -5.16 -24.71 -11.32
C GLU A 47 -6.13 -23.53 -11.19
N ALA A 48 -5.62 -22.31 -11.04
CA ALA A 48 -6.44 -21.10 -10.93
C ALA A 48 -7.21 -20.79 -12.23
N ILE A 49 -6.59 -20.99 -13.39
CA ILE A 49 -7.23 -20.77 -14.68
C ILE A 49 -8.28 -21.85 -14.97
N THR A 50 -8.04 -23.11 -14.62
CA THR A 50 -9.08 -24.16 -14.70
C THR A 50 -10.32 -23.80 -13.87
N ALA A 51 -10.15 -23.26 -12.66
CA ALA A 51 -11.28 -22.78 -11.85
C ALA A 51 -12.03 -21.58 -12.49
N ILE A 52 -11.32 -20.68 -13.17
CA ILE A 52 -11.91 -19.56 -13.94
C ILE A 52 -12.67 -20.06 -15.18
N GLU A 53 -12.29 -21.19 -15.78
CA GLU A 53 -13.07 -21.86 -16.82
C GLU A 53 -14.32 -22.55 -16.26
N GLU A 54 -14.23 -23.12 -15.06
CA GLU A 54 -15.38 -23.66 -14.32
C GLU A 54 -16.32 -22.57 -13.73
N ASN A 55 -16.02 -21.28 -13.96
CA ASN A 55 -16.77 -20.12 -13.46
C ASN A 55 -16.83 -20.02 -11.92
N ASP A 56 -15.81 -20.57 -11.24
CA ASP A 56 -15.55 -20.33 -9.82
C ASP A 56 -14.98 -18.91 -9.60
N SER A 57 -15.10 -18.43 -8.36
CA SER A 57 -14.18 -17.41 -7.85
C SER A 57 -12.91 -18.07 -7.30
N VAL A 58 -11.77 -17.38 -7.31
CA VAL A 58 -10.47 -17.97 -6.93
C VAL A 58 -9.73 -17.10 -5.92
N VAL A 59 -9.23 -17.72 -4.85
CA VAL A 59 -8.31 -17.11 -3.86
C VAL A 59 -6.92 -17.70 -4.06
N VAL A 60 -5.96 -16.87 -4.50
CA VAL A 60 -4.59 -17.27 -4.84
C VAL A 60 -3.61 -16.80 -3.76
N SER A 61 -3.17 -17.73 -2.91
CA SER A 61 -2.14 -17.51 -1.89
C SER A 61 -0.77 -17.94 -2.43
N ALA A 62 0.06 -16.97 -2.85
CA ALA A 62 1.39 -17.26 -3.40
C ALA A 62 2.41 -16.14 -3.12
N PRO A 63 3.69 -16.47 -2.82
CA PRO A 63 4.76 -15.51 -2.55
C PRO A 63 4.88 -14.38 -3.58
N THR A 64 5.30 -13.20 -3.14
CA THR A 64 5.57 -12.04 -4.01
C THR A 64 6.66 -12.39 -5.04
N GLY A 65 6.40 -12.14 -6.33
CA GLY A 65 7.29 -12.53 -7.44
C GLY A 65 6.99 -13.88 -8.09
N SER A 66 5.96 -14.61 -7.64
CA SER A 66 5.51 -15.89 -8.24
C SER A 66 4.81 -15.77 -9.60
N GLY A 67 4.47 -14.56 -10.06
CA GLY A 67 3.73 -14.37 -11.33
C GLY A 67 2.21 -14.38 -11.21
N LYS A 68 1.65 -14.19 -10.01
CA LYS A 68 0.18 -14.11 -9.76
C LYS A 68 -0.60 -13.26 -10.78
N THR A 69 -0.05 -12.13 -11.20
CA THR A 69 -0.67 -11.18 -12.13
C THR A 69 -1.16 -11.84 -13.41
N LEU A 70 -0.44 -12.85 -13.93
CA LEU A 70 -0.80 -13.56 -15.15
C LEU A 70 -2.22 -14.17 -15.11
N ILE A 71 -2.71 -14.54 -13.93
CA ILE A 71 -4.08 -15.06 -13.74
C ILE A 71 -5.12 -13.93 -13.91
N ALA A 72 -4.79 -12.68 -13.57
CA ALA A 72 -5.61 -11.52 -13.87
C ALA A 72 -5.54 -11.13 -15.36
N ASP A 73 -4.35 -11.21 -15.95
CA ASP A 73 -4.11 -10.95 -17.37
C ASP A 73 -4.93 -11.95 -18.23
N TYR A 74 -5.03 -13.21 -17.78
CA TYR A 74 -5.92 -14.22 -18.36
C TYR A 74 -7.40 -13.84 -18.30
N ILE A 75 -7.92 -13.38 -17.15
CA ILE A 75 -9.32 -12.91 -17.03
C ILE A 75 -9.57 -11.71 -17.96
N ILE A 76 -8.62 -10.77 -18.02
CA ILE A 76 -8.68 -9.61 -18.92
C ILE A 76 -8.75 -10.06 -20.37
N HIS A 77 -7.89 -11.00 -20.79
CA HIS A 77 -7.90 -11.54 -22.14
C HIS A 77 -9.18 -12.32 -22.46
N LYS A 78 -9.63 -13.20 -21.55
CA LYS A 78 -10.84 -14.03 -21.71
C LYS A 78 -12.07 -13.18 -21.99
N HIS A 79 -12.30 -12.15 -21.19
CA HIS A 79 -13.50 -11.34 -21.25
C HIS A 79 -13.37 -10.06 -22.09
N LYS A 80 -12.23 -9.83 -22.79
CA LYS A 80 -11.95 -8.56 -23.51
C LYS A 80 -13.02 -8.16 -24.54
N ASP A 81 -13.67 -9.13 -25.17
CA ASP A 81 -14.66 -8.92 -26.25
C ASP A 81 -16.12 -9.10 -25.78
N ASP A 82 -16.36 -9.47 -24.51
CA ASP A 82 -17.70 -9.60 -23.92
C ASP A 82 -18.47 -8.26 -23.84
N ALA A 83 -19.78 -8.32 -23.57
CA ALA A 83 -20.52 -7.15 -23.08
C ALA A 83 -20.18 -6.74 -21.62
N LYS A 84 -19.68 -7.66 -20.79
CA LYS A 84 -19.45 -7.42 -19.36
C LYS A 84 -18.11 -6.72 -19.06
N ARG A 85 -18.07 -5.88 -18.02
CA ARG A 85 -16.89 -5.12 -17.56
C ARG A 85 -16.03 -5.91 -16.57
N ILE A 86 -14.78 -5.50 -16.40
CA ILE A 86 -13.82 -6.05 -15.43
C ILE A 86 -13.33 -4.91 -14.54
N ILE A 87 -13.26 -5.12 -13.22
CA ILE A 87 -12.64 -4.18 -12.29
C ILE A 87 -11.37 -4.79 -11.70
N TYR A 88 -10.26 -4.04 -11.75
CA TYR A 88 -9.01 -4.37 -11.07
C TYR A 88 -8.80 -3.40 -9.91
N THR A 89 -8.81 -3.91 -8.68
CA THR A 89 -8.60 -3.12 -7.46
C THR A 89 -7.19 -3.35 -6.91
N ALA A 90 -6.53 -2.28 -6.47
CA ALA A 90 -5.23 -2.34 -5.81
C ALA A 90 -5.22 -1.56 -4.49
N PRO A 91 -4.42 -1.98 -3.48
CA PRO A 91 -4.38 -1.35 -2.16
C PRO A 91 -3.86 0.09 -2.12
N ILE A 92 -3.18 0.59 -3.16
CA ILE A 92 -2.64 1.97 -3.19
C ILE A 92 -2.62 2.55 -4.60
N LYS A 93 -2.85 3.87 -4.71
CA LYS A 93 -2.83 4.62 -5.98
C LYS A 93 -1.59 4.36 -6.83
N ALA A 94 -0.40 4.25 -6.23
CA ALA A 94 0.83 3.99 -6.99
C ALA A 94 0.79 2.65 -7.75
N LEU A 95 0.19 1.61 -7.16
CA LEU A 95 0.03 0.31 -7.80
C LEU A 95 -1.10 0.32 -8.85
N SER A 96 -2.21 1.05 -8.60
CA SER A 96 -3.24 1.32 -9.62
C SER A 96 -2.65 2.03 -10.84
N ASN A 97 -1.83 3.07 -10.63
CA ASN A 97 -1.17 3.82 -11.70
C ASN A 97 -0.12 2.98 -12.45
N GLN A 98 0.62 2.11 -11.76
CA GLN A 98 1.52 1.14 -12.40
C GLN A 98 0.72 0.17 -13.27
N LYS A 99 -0.35 -0.43 -12.75
CA LYS A 99 -1.21 -1.36 -13.49
C LYS A 99 -1.89 -0.71 -14.69
N TYR A 100 -2.26 0.57 -14.59
CA TYR A 100 -2.74 1.36 -15.72
C TYR A 100 -1.68 1.49 -16.82
N LYS A 101 -0.42 1.75 -16.48
CA LYS A 101 0.68 1.78 -17.47
C LYS A 101 0.94 0.40 -18.07
N ASP A 102 1.03 -0.64 -17.23
CA ASP A 102 1.23 -2.03 -17.65
C ASP A 102 0.15 -2.44 -18.68
N PHE A 103 -1.13 -2.38 -18.29
CA PHE A 103 -2.24 -2.85 -19.14
C PHE A 103 -2.52 -1.93 -20.32
N SER A 104 -2.28 -0.61 -20.24
CA SER A 104 -2.44 0.27 -21.41
C SER A 104 -1.40 0.01 -22.49
N GLN A 105 -0.20 -0.46 -22.12
CA GLN A 105 0.83 -0.88 -23.08
C GLN A 105 0.52 -2.22 -23.75
N GLU A 106 -0.17 -3.13 -23.04
CA GLU A 106 -0.49 -4.48 -23.50
C GLU A 106 -1.83 -4.56 -24.28
N TYR A 107 -2.88 -3.86 -23.82
CA TYR A 107 -4.25 -3.98 -24.31
C TYR A 107 -4.78 -2.74 -25.05
N GLY A 108 -4.06 -1.61 -24.99
CA GLY A 108 -4.47 -0.31 -25.55
C GLY A 108 -5.18 0.60 -24.53
N SER A 109 -4.81 1.88 -24.51
CA SER A 109 -5.34 2.89 -23.58
C SER A 109 -6.82 3.25 -23.81
N ASP A 110 -7.38 2.86 -24.95
CA ASP A 110 -8.82 2.95 -25.26
C ASP A 110 -9.65 1.94 -24.44
N LYS A 111 -9.06 0.80 -24.07
CA LYS A 111 -9.76 -0.30 -23.36
C LYS A 111 -9.57 -0.28 -21.85
N ILE A 112 -8.54 0.43 -21.38
CA ILE A 112 -8.15 0.52 -19.97
C ILE A 112 -8.50 1.90 -19.41
N GLY A 113 -9.07 1.93 -18.21
CA GLY A 113 -9.37 3.15 -17.46
C GLY A 113 -8.73 3.14 -16.06
N LEU A 114 -8.60 4.33 -15.47
CA LEU A 114 -8.05 4.53 -14.12
C LEU A 114 -9.01 5.40 -13.30
N MET A 115 -9.39 4.94 -12.11
CA MET A 115 -10.19 5.71 -11.16
C MET A 115 -9.52 5.71 -9.78
N THR A 116 -8.91 6.83 -9.41
CA THR A 116 -8.50 7.15 -8.04
C THR A 116 -9.35 8.32 -7.51
N GLY A 117 -9.22 8.65 -6.21
CA GLY A 117 -9.92 9.82 -5.64
C GLY A 117 -9.45 11.19 -6.15
N ASP A 118 -8.45 11.25 -7.04
CA ASP A 118 -7.85 12.48 -7.58
C ASP A 118 -7.67 12.48 -9.11
N ILE A 119 -7.69 11.32 -9.77
CA ILE A 119 -7.49 11.14 -11.22
C ILE A 119 -8.56 10.19 -11.74
N VAL A 120 -9.24 10.58 -12.83
CA VAL A 120 -10.25 9.75 -13.51
C VAL A 120 -9.98 9.78 -15.02
N ILE A 121 -9.46 8.68 -15.55
CA ILE A 121 -9.12 8.52 -16.97
C ILE A 121 -9.98 7.40 -17.55
N ASN A 122 -10.63 7.66 -18.67
CA ASN A 122 -11.45 6.69 -19.41
C ASN A 122 -12.44 5.89 -18.51
N PRO A 123 -13.37 6.55 -17.78
CA PRO A 123 -14.29 5.87 -16.86
C PRO A 123 -15.30 4.95 -17.56
N GLY A 124 -15.45 5.07 -18.89
CA GLY A 124 -16.24 4.15 -19.72
C GLY A 124 -15.50 2.86 -20.11
N ALA A 125 -14.22 2.72 -19.74
CA ALA A 125 -13.37 1.62 -20.18
C ALA A 125 -13.93 0.22 -19.85
N LYS A 126 -13.49 -0.74 -20.67
CA LYS A 126 -13.77 -2.17 -20.55
C LYS A 126 -13.16 -2.78 -19.28
N VAL A 127 -11.92 -2.39 -18.97
CA VAL A 127 -11.22 -2.73 -17.74
C VAL A 127 -10.99 -1.45 -16.93
N LEU A 128 -11.62 -1.34 -15.77
CA LEU A 128 -11.40 -0.23 -14.84
C LEU A 128 -10.41 -0.63 -13.75
N ILE A 129 -9.30 0.10 -13.67
CA ILE A 129 -8.31 -0.05 -12.61
C ILE A 129 -8.57 1.02 -11.57
N MET A 130 -8.64 0.66 -10.29
CA MET A 130 -8.97 1.59 -9.22
C MET A 130 -8.30 1.22 -7.89
N THR A 131 -8.46 2.05 -6.86
CA THR A 131 -8.16 1.61 -5.48
C THR A 131 -9.35 0.88 -4.90
N THR A 132 -9.12 -0.03 -3.95
CA THR A 132 -10.18 -0.80 -3.31
C THR A 132 -11.25 0.10 -2.66
N GLU A 133 -10.90 1.30 -2.18
CA GLU A 133 -11.86 2.28 -1.68
C GLU A 133 -12.87 2.73 -2.74
N ILE A 134 -12.44 2.97 -3.98
CA ILE A 134 -13.35 3.43 -5.05
C ILE A 134 -14.36 2.34 -5.37
N TYR A 135 -13.92 1.08 -5.50
CA TYR A 135 -14.81 -0.05 -5.70
C TYR A 135 -15.79 -0.23 -4.52
N ARG A 136 -15.28 -0.20 -3.28
CA ARG A 136 -16.08 -0.26 -2.05
C ARG A 136 -17.15 0.84 -2.00
N ASN A 137 -16.81 2.05 -2.43
CA ASN A 137 -17.74 3.18 -2.46
C ASN A 137 -18.85 2.97 -3.48
N MET A 138 -18.50 2.57 -4.71
CA MET A 138 -19.48 2.24 -5.76
C MET A 138 -20.41 1.10 -5.32
N ALA A 139 -19.87 0.07 -4.66
CA ALA A 139 -20.63 -1.09 -4.20
C ALA A 139 -21.64 -0.72 -3.10
N ILE A 140 -21.23 0.09 -2.12
CA ILE A 140 -22.10 0.59 -1.04
C ILE A 140 -23.14 1.57 -1.57
N SER A 141 -22.81 2.41 -2.55
CA SER A 141 -23.75 3.35 -3.17
C SER A 141 -24.62 2.71 -4.26
N LYS A 142 -24.44 1.41 -4.56
CA LYS A 142 -25.13 0.66 -5.63
C LYS A 142 -25.06 1.37 -7.00
N ASP A 143 -23.91 1.94 -7.32
CA ASP A 143 -23.66 2.72 -8.55
C ASP A 143 -24.05 1.93 -9.82
N GLU A 144 -24.71 2.60 -10.77
CA GLU A 144 -25.18 1.95 -12.00
C GLU A 144 -24.02 1.43 -12.88
N ASP A 145 -22.83 2.02 -12.76
CA ASP A 145 -21.58 1.56 -13.39
C ASP A 145 -21.17 0.13 -12.99
N LEU A 146 -21.71 -0.41 -11.90
CA LEU A 146 -21.49 -1.79 -11.46
C LEU A 146 -22.42 -2.81 -12.13
N LYS A 147 -23.44 -2.36 -12.85
CA LYS A 147 -24.27 -3.24 -13.69
C LYS A 147 -23.38 -3.85 -14.78
N ASN A 148 -23.58 -5.14 -15.06
CA ASN A 148 -22.82 -5.90 -16.06
C ASN A 148 -21.32 -6.11 -15.76
N ILE A 149 -20.88 -6.18 -14.50
CA ILE A 149 -19.53 -6.71 -14.20
C ILE A 149 -19.49 -8.24 -14.36
N ALA A 150 -18.38 -8.77 -14.89
CA ALA A 150 -18.05 -10.20 -14.85
C ALA A 150 -17.17 -10.51 -13.63
N TYR A 151 -16.00 -9.86 -13.54
CA TYR A 151 -15.00 -10.12 -12.52
C TYR A 151 -14.57 -8.85 -11.77
N VAL A 152 -14.37 -9.01 -10.46
CA VAL A 152 -13.62 -8.06 -9.61
C VAL A 152 -12.35 -8.74 -9.14
N ILE A 153 -11.22 -8.17 -9.54
CA ILE A 153 -9.89 -8.63 -9.19
C ILE A 153 -9.42 -7.83 -7.98
N PHE A 154 -9.16 -8.50 -6.87
CA PHE A 154 -8.56 -7.91 -5.68
C PHE A 154 -7.08 -8.26 -5.67
N ASP A 155 -6.21 -7.28 -5.97
CA ASP A 155 -4.77 -7.48 -5.82
C ASP A 155 -4.31 -7.26 -4.38
N GLU A 156 -3.25 -7.97 -4.00
CA GLU A 156 -2.59 -7.94 -2.70
C GLU A 156 -3.54 -8.03 -1.48
N VAL A 157 -4.54 -8.93 -1.51
CA VAL A 157 -5.61 -9.11 -0.50
C VAL A 157 -5.13 -9.17 0.95
N HIS A 158 -3.90 -9.64 1.23
CA HIS A 158 -3.26 -9.50 2.56
C HIS A 158 -3.21 -8.07 3.14
N TYR A 159 -3.63 -7.03 2.42
CA TYR A 159 -3.94 -5.69 2.96
C TYR A 159 -5.21 -5.61 3.81
N ILE A 160 -6.08 -6.62 3.79
CA ILE A 160 -7.19 -6.80 4.74
C ILE A 160 -6.74 -6.79 6.22
N ASN A 161 -5.48 -7.11 6.52
CA ASN A 161 -4.90 -7.03 7.87
C ASN A 161 -4.52 -5.59 8.32
N ASP A 162 -4.75 -4.57 7.49
CA ASP A 162 -4.49 -3.18 7.82
C ASP A 162 -5.54 -2.64 8.82
N ILE A 163 -5.11 -2.19 10.01
CA ILE A 163 -6.02 -1.77 11.10
C ILE A 163 -6.83 -0.52 10.73
N GLU A 164 -6.35 0.30 9.79
CA GLU A 164 -7.02 1.54 9.39
C GLU A 164 -7.90 1.35 8.14
N ARG A 165 -7.50 0.47 7.21
CA ARG A 165 -8.11 0.30 5.86
C ARG A 165 -8.62 -1.11 5.55
N GLY A 166 -8.30 -2.12 6.34
CA GLY A 166 -8.59 -3.53 6.03
C GLY A 166 -10.08 -3.84 5.83
N TYR A 167 -10.95 -3.14 6.56
CA TYR A 167 -12.41 -3.24 6.44
C TYR A 167 -12.94 -2.95 5.02
N VAL A 168 -12.17 -2.23 4.18
CA VAL A 168 -12.54 -1.88 2.80
C VAL A 168 -12.65 -3.14 1.92
N TRP A 169 -11.83 -4.17 2.15
CA TRP A 169 -11.95 -5.46 1.44
C TRP A 169 -13.17 -6.25 1.89
N GLU A 170 -13.45 -6.27 3.20
CA GLU A 170 -14.65 -6.93 3.73
C GLU A 170 -15.92 -6.29 3.17
N GLU A 171 -16.04 -4.97 3.26
CA GLU A 171 -17.18 -4.23 2.70
C GLU A 171 -17.27 -4.42 1.18
N SER A 172 -16.16 -4.30 0.44
CA SER A 172 -16.15 -4.53 -1.02
C SER A 172 -16.81 -5.84 -1.42
N ILE A 173 -16.41 -6.94 -0.77
CA ILE A 173 -16.93 -8.28 -1.07
C ILE A 173 -18.39 -8.38 -0.60
N ILE A 174 -18.72 -7.92 0.61
CA ILE A 174 -20.09 -8.00 1.15
C ILE A 174 -21.09 -7.30 0.23
N TYR A 175 -20.82 -6.07 -0.22
CA TYR A 175 -21.73 -5.29 -1.06
C TYR A 175 -21.64 -5.60 -2.58
N SER A 176 -20.74 -6.47 -3.02
CA SER A 176 -20.72 -6.97 -4.41
C SER A 176 -22.00 -7.75 -4.75
N VAL A 177 -22.57 -7.57 -5.94
CA VAL A 177 -23.75 -8.35 -6.39
C VAL A 177 -23.41 -9.84 -6.64
N PRO A 178 -24.35 -10.80 -6.47
CA PRO A 178 -24.05 -12.25 -6.50
C PRO A 178 -23.55 -12.81 -7.83
N GLU A 179 -23.81 -12.10 -8.94
CA GLU A 179 -23.44 -12.50 -10.31
C GLU A 179 -21.95 -12.24 -10.60
N VAL A 180 -21.27 -11.44 -9.78
CA VAL A 180 -19.85 -11.15 -9.91
C VAL A 180 -19.02 -12.36 -9.47
N ARG A 181 -17.88 -12.54 -10.11
CA ARG A 181 -16.84 -13.48 -9.68
C ARG A 181 -15.59 -12.73 -9.21
N PHE A 182 -14.83 -13.38 -8.32
CA PHE A 182 -13.68 -12.75 -7.67
C PHE A 182 -12.39 -13.47 -8.04
N LEU A 183 -11.35 -12.68 -8.30
CA LEU A 183 -9.96 -13.16 -8.27
C LEU A 183 -9.22 -12.44 -7.15
N ALA A 184 -9.04 -13.12 -6.02
CA ALA A 184 -8.36 -12.61 -4.84
C ALA A 184 -6.88 -13.02 -4.86
N LEU A 185 -6.00 -12.15 -5.37
CA LEU A 185 -4.57 -12.38 -5.39
C LEU A 185 -3.92 -11.93 -4.07
N SER A 186 -3.07 -12.76 -3.48
CA SER A 186 -2.43 -12.44 -2.20
C SER A 186 -0.98 -12.92 -2.11
N ALA A 187 -0.13 -12.18 -1.39
CA ALA A 187 1.05 -12.75 -0.74
C ALA A 187 0.67 -13.90 0.20
N THR A 188 1.65 -14.64 0.70
CA THR A 188 1.47 -15.89 1.46
C THR A 188 0.55 -15.72 2.67
N ILE A 189 -0.68 -16.24 2.58
CA ILE A 189 -1.69 -16.24 3.65
C ILE A 189 -2.00 -17.69 4.09
N PRO A 190 -1.91 -18.04 5.39
CA PRO A 190 -2.04 -19.42 5.87
C PRO A 190 -3.49 -19.90 5.94
N ASN A 191 -4.43 -19.00 6.19
CA ASN A 191 -5.87 -19.25 6.28
C ASN A 191 -6.59 -18.85 4.98
N ALA A 192 -5.94 -19.06 3.83
CA ALA A 192 -6.55 -18.83 2.52
C ALA A 192 -7.89 -19.57 2.37
N GLN A 193 -7.99 -20.80 2.88
CA GLN A 193 -9.23 -21.59 2.85
C GLN A 193 -10.34 -20.96 3.71
N GLU A 194 -10.05 -20.46 4.92
CA GLU A 194 -11.05 -19.77 5.76
C GLU A 194 -11.63 -18.54 5.04
N PHE A 195 -10.80 -17.84 4.28
CA PHE A 195 -11.20 -16.70 3.48
C PHE A 195 -12.05 -17.09 2.27
N SER A 196 -11.68 -18.16 1.55
CA SER A 196 -12.50 -18.75 0.47
C SER A 196 -13.86 -19.24 0.98
N ASP A 197 -13.86 -20.00 2.08
CA ASP A 197 -15.07 -20.56 2.69
C ASP A 197 -16.03 -19.44 3.12
N TRP A 198 -15.51 -18.34 3.67
CA TRP A 198 -16.29 -17.15 4.00
C TRP A 198 -16.95 -16.54 2.76
N ILE A 199 -16.18 -16.24 1.71
CA ILE A 199 -16.73 -15.66 0.47
C ILE A 199 -17.81 -16.58 -0.11
N SER A 200 -17.55 -17.88 -0.14
CA SER A 200 -18.50 -18.88 -0.65
C SER A 200 -19.79 -18.91 0.19
N ALA A 201 -19.66 -18.90 1.52
CA ALA A 201 -20.79 -18.88 2.44
C ALA A 201 -21.66 -17.61 2.31
N ILE A 202 -21.05 -16.43 2.11
CA ILE A 202 -21.82 -15.17 1.99
C ILE A 202 -22.28 -14.83 0.57
N LYS A 203 -21.86 -15.58 -0.46
CA LYS A 203 -22.27 -15.37 -1.86
C LYS A 203 -23.01 -16.52 -2.51
N GLY A 204 -23.04 -17.70 -1.90
CA GLY A 204 -23.76 -18.86 -2.44
C GLY A 204 -23.16 -19.43 -3.74
N HIS A 205 -21.93 -19.05 -4.10
CA HIS A 205 -21.19 -19.62 -5.24
C HIS A 205 -19.89 -20.28 -4.77
N THR A 206 -19.33 -21.17 -5.58
CA THR A 206 -18.05 -21.81 -5.32
C THR A 206 -16.90 -20.80 -5.23
N VAL A 207 -15.93 -21.07 -4.36
CA VAL A 207 -14.67 -20.31 -4.27
C VAL A 207 -13.52 -21.30 -4.10
N ARG A 208 -12.60 -21.37 -5.07
CA ARG A 208 -11.46 -22.29 -5.04
C ARG A 208 -10.23 -21.64 -4.42
N THR A 209 -9.60 -22.34 -3.47
CA THR A 209 -8.35 -21.90 -2.84
C THR A 209 -7.16 -22.51 -3.56
N VAL A 210 -6.31 -21.68 -4.13
CA VAL A 210 -5.08 -22.09 -4.81
C VAL A 210 -3.89 -21.62 -3.99
N VAL A 211 -3.00 -22.55 -3.59
CA VAL A 211 -1.90 -22.24 -2.66
C VAL A 211 -0.56 -22.71 -3.22
N ALA A 212 0.34 -21.75 -3.50
CA ALA A 212 1.73 -22.03 -3.87
C ALA A 212 2.67 -21.60 -2.74
N THR A 213 3.52 -22.51 -2.26
CA THR A 213 4.43 -22.25 -1.11
C THR A 213 5.87 -21.95 -1.51
N LYS A 214 6.26 -22.18 -2.77
CA LYS A 214 7.64 -22.09 -3.26
C LYS A 214 7.83 -20.85 -4.14
N ARG A 215 8.83 -20.02 -3.84
CA ARG A 215 9.29 -18.95 -4.74
C ARG A 215 10.06 -19.56 -5.93
N ASN A 216 9.85 -19.02 -7.14
CA ASN A 216 10.64 -19.38 -8.32
C ASN A 216 12.12 -18.99 -8.16
N VAL A 217 12.40 -17.88 -7.44
CA VAL A 217 13.76 -17.51 -6.99
C VAL A 217 13.81 -17.52 -5.45
N PRO A 218 14.59 -18.41 -4.83
CA PRO A 218 14.73 -18.49 -3.37
C PRO A 218 15.47 -17.28 -2.80
N LEU A 219 15.21 -16.96 -1.53
CA LEU A 219 15.87 -15.87 -0.80
C LEU A 219 16.98 -16.41 0.10
N GLU A 220 18.16 -15.80 0.05
CA GLU A 220 19.25 -16.04 1.00
C GLU A 220 19.32 -14.88 2.01
N HIS A 221 18.94 -15.16 3.25
CA HIS A 221 18.91 -14.17 4.33
C HIS A 221 20.25 -14.09 5.05
N GLN A 222 20.95 -12.99 4.84
CA GLN A 222 22.27 -12.66 5.38
C GLN A 222 22.20 -11.42 6.26
N PHE A 223 23.27 -11.16 7.01
CA PHE A 223 23.36 -10.05 7.96
C PHE A 223 24.69 -9.33 7.78
N PHE A 224 24.74 -8.03 8.03
CA PHE A 224 25.97 -7.25 7.97
C PHE A 224 26.28 -6.66 9.35
N ASP A 225 27.44 -7.00 9.88
CA ASP A 225 27.95 -6.57 11.19
C ASP A 225 29.32 -5.91 11.02
N TYR A 226 29.58 -4.84 11.80
CA TYR A 226 30.76 -3.99 11.64
C TYR A 226 32.11 -4.75 11.71
N GLU A 227 32.20 -5.84 12.48
CA GLU A 227 33.46 -6.60 12.64
C GLU A 227 33.47 -7.90 11.82
N LEU A 228 32.30 -8.46 11.51
CA LEU A 228 32.15 -9.77 10.87
C LEU A 228 31.85 -9.69 9.37
N GLY A 229 31.61 -8.51 8.81
CA GLY A 229 31.18 -8.32 7.43
C GLY A 229 29.84 -8.98 7.15
N MET A 230 29.67 -9.52 5.93
CA MET A 230 28.53 -10.32 5.52
C MET A 230 28.57 -11.71 6.17
N THR A 231 27.58 -11.97 7.02
CA THR A 231 27.59 -13.08 7.98
C THR A 231 26.17 -13.63 8.23
N THR A 232 26.04 -14.61 9.12
CA THR A 232 24.75 -15.25 9.46
C THR A 232 24.30 -14.91 10.88
N LEU A 233 22.98 -14.95 11.13
CA LEU A 233 22.43 -14.71 12.47
C LEU A 233 22.98 -15.68 13.53
N LYS A 234 23.36 -16.91 13.11
CA LYS A 234 24.08 -17.86 13.95
C LYS A 234 25.49 -17.35 14.27
N LYS A 235 26.30 -16.98 13.28
CA LYS A 235 27.64 -16.42 13.50
C LYS A 235 27.62 -15.20 14.42
N ILE A 236 26.65 -14.28 14.26
CA ILE A 236 26.49 -13.11 15.16
C ILE A 236 26.16 -13.54 16.60
N LYS A 237 25.29 -14.54 16.79
CA LYS A 237 24.98 -15.08 18.13
C LYS A 237 26.21 -15.73 18.77
N ASP A 238 26.95 -16.53 17.99
CA ASP A 238 28.08 -17.31 18.46
C ASP A 238 29.31 -16.41 18.72
N ALA A 239 29.43 -15.29 17.99
CA ALA A 239 30.43 -14.22 18.19
C ALA A 239 30.37 -13.53 19.55
N LYS A 240 29.39 -13.85 20.42
CA LYS A 240 29.41 -13.51 21.85
C LYS A 240 30.67 -13.98 22.60
N SER A 241 31.41 -14.94 22.04
CA SER A 241 32.72 -15.39 22.54
C SER A 241 33.91 -14.49 22.16
N ILE A 242 33.73 -13.49 21.30
CA ILE A 242 34.82 -12.61 20.86
C ILE A 242 35.16 -11.59 21.97
N PRO A 243 36.45 -11.40 22.31
CA PRO A 243 36.86 -10.37 23.26
C PRO A 243 36.35 -8.97 22.88
N GLY A 244 35.82 -8.24 23.86
CA GLY A 244 35.22 -6.91 23.65
C GLY A 244 33.76 -6.91 23.18
N TYR A 245 33.19 -8.04 22.73
CA TYR A 245 31.79 -8.11 22.25
C TYR A 245 30.79 -7.59 23.31
N HIS A 246 31.01 -7.89 24.59
CA HIS A 246 30.16 -7.46 25.70
C HIS A 246 30.28 -5.96 26.04
N ASP A 247 31.39 -5.30 25.68
CA ASP A 247 31.65 -3.90 26.05
C ASP A 247 30.97 -2.89 25.10
N VAL A 248 30.33 -3.40 24.04
CA VAL A 248 29.33 -2.68 23.25
C VAL A 248 27.99 -2.61 24.00
N PHE A 249 27.63 -3.62 24.79
CA PHE A 249 26.35 -3.68 25.53
C PHE A 249 26.41 -3.00 26.91
N ARG A 250 27.60 -2.84 27.51
CA ARG A 250 27.78 -2.25 28.86
C ARG A 250 27.78 -0.71 28.91
N ARG A 251 27.62 0.01 27.79
CA ARG A 251 27.88 1.47 27.64
C ARG A 251 26.87 2.43 28.33
N ARG A 252 26.36 2.10 29.52
CA ARG A 252 25.39 2.91 30.28
C ARG A 252 25.89 3.50 31.61
N GLY A 253 27.19 3.40 31.90
CA GLY A 253 27.83 4.00 33.09
C GLY A 253 28.14 5.50 32.96
N ARG A 254 28.21 6.20 34.10
CA ARG A 254 28.71 7.59 34.20
C ARG A 254 30.24 7.55 34.42
N GLY A 255 31.03 8.10 33.48
CA GLY A 255 32.49 8.17 33.57
C GLY A 255 33.09 9.22 32.62
N LYS A 256 34.33 9.65 32.88
CA LYS A 256 35.00 10.75 32.15
C LYS A 256 35.62 10.34 30.80
N ASP A 257 35.86 9.05 30.53
CA ASP A 257 36.58 8.53 29.36
C ASP A 257 35.81 8.56 28.02
N ARG A 258 34.92 9.53 27.82
CA ARG A 258 34.09 9.69 26.61
C ARG A 258 34.86 10.10 25.34
N ARG A 259 36.20 10.19 25.35
CA ARG A 259 37.00 10.83 24.30
C ARG A 259 37.69 9.91 23.27
N ARG A 260 37.62 8.57 23.39
CA ARG A 260 38.35 7.68 22.46
C ARG A 260 37.58 6.58 21.71
N ASN A 261 36.47 6.05 22.23
CA ASN A 261 35.71 5.01 21.52
C ASN A 261 34.42 5.58 20.91
N ARG A 262 34.35 5.60 19.57
CA ARG A 262 33.10 5.79 18.82
C ARG A 262 32.19 4.57 19.00
N ASP A 263 30.90 4.73 18.73
CA ASP A 263 30.06 3.56 18.45
C ASP A 263 30.40 3.01 17.06
N THR A 264 30.59 1.69 17.01
CA THR A 264 30.90 0.93 15.80
C THR A 264 29.60 0.57 15.07
N GLU A 265 28.88 1.59 14.62
CA GLU A 265 27.73 1.41 13.73
C GLU A 265 28.20 0.85 12.38
N PRO A 266 27.56 -0.20 11.84
CA PRO A 266 27.87 -0.68 10.49
C PRO A 266 27.55 0.39 9.44
N ASP A 267 28.48 0.66 8.52
CA ASP A 267 28.23 1.61 7.43
C ASP A 267 27.64 0.92 6.19
N HIS A 268 26.78 1.65 5.47
CA HIS A 268 26.17 1.18 4.23
C HIS A 268 27.17 1.17 3.07
N VAL A 269 28.17 2.07 3.09
CA VAL A 269 29.21 2.11 2.06
C VAL A 269 30.01 0.81 2.04
N ASP A 270 30.37 0.29 3.22
CA ASP A 270 31.18 -0.93 3.33
C ASP A 270 30.37 -2.18 2.98
N LEU A 271 29.09 -2.24 3.33
CA LEU A 271 28.17 -3.25 2.81
C LEU A 271 28.07 -3.20 1.27
N ILE A 272 27.91 -2.02 0.66
CA ILE A 272 27.86 -1.89 -0.81
C ILE A 272 29.19 -2.32 -1.48
N LYS A 273 30.35 -2.14 -0.82
CA LYS A 273 31.63 -2.69 -1.29
C LYS A 273 31.65 -4.21 -1.20
N GLU A 274 31.30 -4.79 -0.05
CA GLU A 274 31.37 -6.24 0.20
C GLU A 274 30.36 -7.04 -0.63
N LEU A 275 29.19 -6.44 -0.93
CA LEU A 275 28.24 -7.01 -1.90
C LEU A 275 28.90 -7.32 -3.25
N GLY A 276 29.83 -6.49 -3.71
CA GLY A 276 30.46 -6.63 -5.02
C GLY A 276 29.50 -6.37 -6.20
N MET A 277 30.06 -6.20 -7.40
CA MET A 277 29.28 -5.98 -8.62
C MET A 277 28.38 -7.18 -8.97
N ASP A 278 28.74 -8.37 -8.51
CA ASP A 278 28.04 -9.63 -8.74
C ASP A 278 26.67 -9.71 -8.04
N LYS A 279 26.43 -8.91 -7.00
CA LYS A 279 25.15 -8.86 -6.26
C LYS A 279 24.29 -7.63 -6.59
N LEU A 280 24.72 -6.79 -7.53
CA LEU A 280 23.96 -5.62 -7.99
C LEU A 280 23.00 -5.97 -9.15
N PRO A 281 21.88 -5.25 -9.36
CA PRO A 281 21.44 -4.06 -8.63
C PRO A 281 20.92 -4.35 -7.21
N CYS A 282 21.10 -3.37 -6.33
CA CYS A 282 20.66 -3.40 -4.94
C CYS A 282 19.56 -2.35 -4.66
N LEU A 283 18.49 -2.77 -3.97
CA LEU A 283 17.53 -1.88 -3.33
C LEU A 283 17.86 -1.74 -1.84
N PHE A 284 18.21 -0.54 -1.41
CA PHE A 284 18.70 -0.26 -0.06
C PHE A 284 17.65 0.47 0.77
N PHE A 285 16.90 -0.28 1.58
CA PHE A 285 15.76 0.25 2.32
C PHE A 285 16.19 0.97 3.60
N THR A 286 15.68 2.20 3.75
CA THR A 286 15.77 3.00 4.97
C THR A 286 14.37 3.49 5.36
N PHE A 287 14.09 3.66 6.64
CA PHE A 287 12.77 4.10 7.12
C PHE A 287 12.67 5.63 7.31
N SER A 288 13.48 6.38 6.57
CA SER A 288 13.54 7.84 6.62
C SER A 288 13.87 8.41 5.24
N ARG A 289 13.03 9.34 4.77
CA ARG A 289 13.24 10.04 3.49
C ARG A 289 14.55 10.84 3.46
N ARG A 290 14.99 11.33 4.62
CA ARG A 290 16.27 12.04 4.75
C ARG A 290 17.44 11.09 4.57
N ASP A 291 17.35 9.91 5.17
CA ASP A 291 18.43 8.93 5.19
C ASP A 291 18.68 8.35 3.79
N THR A 292 17.64 8.17 2.95
CA THR A 292 17.84 7.78 1.54
C THR A 292 18.67 8.81 0.79
N GLN A 293 18.41 10.11 0.99
CA GLN A 293 19.14 11.21 0.36
C GLN A 293 20.58 11.29 0.87
N GLU A 294 20.78 11.25 2.19
CA GLU A 294 22.10 11.37 2.81
C GLU A 294 23.00 10.17 2.48
N LYS A 295 22.46 8.94 2.48
CA LYS A 295 23.23 7.74 2.10
C LYS A 295 23.54 7.69 0.61
N ALA A 296 22.61 8.06 -0.28
CA ALA A 296 22.89 8.20 -1.71
C ALA A 296 24.02 9.22 -1.99
N LYS A 297 24.01 10.36 -1.28
CA LYS A 297 25.07 11.39 -1.38
C LYS A 297 26.41 10.87 -0.85
N GLN A 298 26.42 10.16 0.28
CA GLN A 298 27.61 9.53 0.83
C GLN A 298 28.22 8.54 -0.16
N LEU A 299 27.42 7.65 -0.75
CA LEU A 299 27.91 6.67 -1.72
C LEU A 299 28.45 7.33 -2.99
N SER A 300 27.77 8.36 -3.55
CA SER A 300 28.25 9.07 -4.75
C SER A 300 29.63 9.72 -4.54
N ARG A 301 29.91 10.20 -3.32
CA ARG A 301 31.20 10.81 -2.95
C ARG A 301 32.35 9.81 -2.87
N THR A 302 32.09 8.51 -2.66
CA THR A 302 33.14 7.48 -2.62
C THR A 302 33.82 7.25 -3.98
N GLY A 303 33.13 7.60 -5.07
CA GLY A 303 33.61 7.34 -6.43
C GLY A 303 33.47 5.89 -6.91
N LEU A 304 32.91 4.97 -6.09
CA LEU A 304 32.84 3.53 -6.35
C LEU A 304 32.29 3.15 -7.74
N PHE A 305 31.33 3.92 -8.24
CA PHE A 305 30.81 3.78 -9.60
C PHE A 305 31.33 4.91 -10.51
N ARG A 306 31.77 4.55 -11.72
CA ARG A 306 32.13 5.48 -12.80
C ARG A 306 30.89 6.25 -13.28
N LYS A 307 31.10 7.38 -13.94
CA LYS A 307 29.99 8.14 -14.55
C LYS A 307 29.49 7.42 -15.82
N ASN A 308 28.17 7.33 -15.98
CA ASN A 308 27.50 6.82 -17.18
C ASN A 308 26.85 7.99 -17.95
N SER A 309 27.21 8.17 -19.23
CA SER A 309 26.69 9.21 -20.12
C SER A 309 25.25 8.95 -20.58
N GLU A 310 24.81 7.70 -20.67
CA GLU A 310 23.44 7.33 -21.05
C GLU A 310 22.44 7.81 -20.00
N ILE A 311 22.75 7.60 -18.71
CA ILE A 311 21.94 8.11 -17.60
C ILE A 311 21.84 9.64 -17.67
N VAL A 312 22.94 10.33 -18.01
CA VAL A 312 22.92 11.79 -18.16
C VAL A 312 22.05 12.23 -19.34
N LYS A 313 22.02 11.48 -20.45
CA LYS A 313 21.13 11.75 -21.60
C LYS A 313 19.65 11.57 -21.21
N ILE A 314 19.30 10.43 -20.61
CA ILE A 314 17.93 10.10 -20.19
C ILE A 314 17.45 11.12 -19.13
N MET A 315 18.27 11.40 -18.12
CA MET A 315 17.98 12.38 -17.07
C MET A 315 17.74 13.79 -17.64
N ARG A 316 18.43 14.19 -18.71
CA ARG A 316 18.18 15.47 -19.39
C ARG A 316 16.82 15.49 -20.08
N ALA A 317 16.51 14.48 -20.90
CA ALA A 317 15.22 14.39 -21.59
C ALA A 317 14.01 14.39 -20.62
N HIS A 318 14.09 13.67 -19.50
CA HIS A 318 13.07 13.72 -18.44
C HIS A 318 12.95 15.11 -17.78
N LEU A 319 14.06 15.86 -17.66
CA LEU A 319 14.10 17.18 -17.01
C LEU A 319 13.85 18.38 -17.96
N GLU A 320 13.82 18.14 -19.26
CA GLU A 320 13.42 19.09 -20.30
C GLU A 320 11.89 19.17 -20.44
N ASN A 321 11.18 18.08 -20.13
CA ASN A 321 9.71 17.97 -20.17
C ASN A 321 8.99 18.47 -18.88
N VAL A 322 9.68 19.18 -17.98
CA VAL A 322 9.11 19.66 -16.69
C VAL A 322 9.44 21.13 -16.42
N PRO A 323 8.62 21.87 -15.65
CA PRO A 323 8.83 23.29 -15.36
C PRO A 323 10.24 23.62 -14.82
N SER A 324 10.77 24.79 -15.20
CA SER A 324 12.15 25.20 -14.87
C SER A 324 12.48 25.13 -13.37
N ASP A 325 11.46 25.29 -12.52
CA ASP A 325 11.58 25.33 -11.07
C ASP A 325 11.75 23.94 -10.45
N VAL A 326 11.30 22.87 -11.14
CA VAL A 326 11.63 21.48 -10.80
C VAL A 326 13.15 21.28 -10.80
N ASN A 327 13.86 21.94 -11.71
CA ASN A 327 15.32 21.88 -11.81
C ASN A 327 16.06 22.60 -10.67
N LYS A 328 15.37 23.45 -9.88
CA LYS A 328 15.87 24.23 -8.74
C LYS A 328 15.61 23.54 -7.38
N LEU A 329 14.81 22.47 -7.36
CA LEU A 329 14.48 21.72 -6.14
C LEU A 329 15.72 21.02 -5.55
N LYS A 330 15.81 20.97 -4.21
CA LYS A 330 16.90 20.30 -3.50
C LYS A 330 16.97 18.80 -3.80
N SER A 331 15.81 18.17 -3.96
CA SER A 331 15.66 16.77 -4.38
C SER A 331 16.26 16.56 -5.78
N THR A 332 15.83 17.33 -6.78
CA THR A 332 16.33 17.27 -8.16
C THR A 332 17.82 17.60 -8.27
N ILE A 333 18.32 18.61 -7.55
CA ILE A 333 19.74 18.98 -7.52
C ILE A 333 20.59 17.82 -6.97
N LEU A 334 20.14 17.17 -5.88
CA LEU A 334 20.82 15.99 -5.36
C LEU A 334 20.72 14.80 -6.33
N MET A 335 19.56 14.62 -6.99
CA MET A 335 19.36 13.57 -7.98
C MET A 335 20.39 13.69 -9.13
N LYS A 336 20.65 14.92 -9.61
CA LYS A 336 21.71 15.23 -10.59
C LYS A 336 23.13 14.95 -10.11
N GLU A 337 23.39 14.96 -8.79
CA GLU A 337 24.69 14.62 -8.19
C GLU A 337 24.92 13.10 -8.06
N VAL A 338 23.85 12.31 -7.93
CA VAL A 338 23.94 10.85 -7.68
C VAL A 338 23.65 9.99 -8.92
N LEU A 339 22.64 10.33 -9.74
CA LEU A 339 22.24 9.55 -10.92
C LEU A 339 23.38 9.28 -11.92
N PRO A 340 24.26 10.24 -12.25
CA PRO A 340 25.34 9.98 -13.19
C PRO A 340 26.27 8.83 -12.77
N ARG A 341 26.31 8.46 -11.48
CA ARG A 341 27.08 7.31 -10.95
C ARG A 341 26.23 6.04 -10.77
N SER A 342 25.09 5.90 -11.44
CA SER A 342 24.16 4.79 -11.25
C SER A 342 23.62 4.63 -9.81
N ILE A 343 23.56 5.73 -9.05
CA ILE A 343 23.00 5.77 -7.69
C ILE A 343 21.71 6.58 -7.74
N ALA A 344 20.63 6.06 -7.16
CA ALA A 344 19.35 6.76 -7.03
C ALA A 344 18.86 6.78 -5.57
N PHE A 345 17.81 7.57 -5.32
CA PHE A 345 16.99 7.45 -4.12
C PHE A 345 15.51 7.58 -4.48
N HIS A 346 14.64 6.93 -3.72
CA HIS A 346 13.19 6.93 -3.98
C HIS A 346 12.40 7.01 -2.69
N HIS A 347 11.49 7.97 -2.62
CA HIS A 347 10.56 8.10 -1.50
C HIS A 347 9.29 8.85 -1.89
N ALA A 348 8.20 8.64 -1.16
CA ALA A 348 6.90 9.30 -1.39
C ALA A 348 6.93 10.83 -1.37
N GLY A 349 7.97 11.46 -0.80
CA GLY A 349 8.16 12.92 -0.86
C GLY A 349 8.69 13.48 -2.19
N LEU A 350 9.06 12.64 -3.17
CA LEU A 350 9.50 13.09 -4.50
C LEU A 350 8.30 13.46 -5.40
N LEU A 351 8.51 14.42 -6.31
CA LEU A 351 7.59 14.69 -7.43
C LEU A 351 7.36 13.42 -8.29
N PRO A 352 6.18 13.27 -8.94
CA PRO A 352 5.89 12.18 -9.87
C PRO A 352 6.99 11.95 -10.91
N ALA A 353 7.27 12.93 -11.77
CA ALA A 353 8.27 12.82 -12.84
C ALA A 353 9.68 12.43 -12.35
N ILE A 354 10.08 12.85 -11.15
CA ILE A 354 11.40 12.49 -10.59
C ILE A 354 11.43 11.04 -10.12
N LYS A 355 10.31 10.48 -9.65
CA LYS A 355 10.18 9.04 -9.36
C LYS A 355 10.16 8.24 -10.65
N GLU A 356 9.37 8.68 -11.64
CA GLU A 356 9.23 8.01 -12.94
C GLU A 356 10.55 7.95 -13.71
N MET A 357 11.37 9.01 -13.65
CA MET A 357 12.75 9.01 -14.16
C MET A 357 13.65 7.99 -13.45
N VAL A 358 13.55 7.86 -12.11
CA VAL A 358 14.31 6.84 -11.34
C VAL A 358 13.83 5.42 -11.67
N GLU A 359 12.52 5.25 -11.84
CA GLU A 359 11.84 4.02 -12.21
C GLU A 359 12.25 3.54 -13.62
N ASP A 360 12.21 4.43 -14.62
CA ASP A 360 12.68 4.20 -16.00
C ASP A 360 14.17 3.77 -16.04
N LEU A 361 15.04 4.51 -15.36
CA LEU A 361 16.46 4.20 -15.24
C LEU A 361 16.74 2.88 -14.49
N PHE A 362 15.87 2.49 -13.55
CA PHE A 362 15.98 1.20 -12.87
C PHE A 362 15.50 0.04 -13.76
N GLY A 363 14.38 0.21 -14.48
CA GLY A 363 13.86 -0.76 -15.45
C GLY A 363 14.86 -1.07 -16.57
N LYS A 364 15.57 -0.04 -17.07
CA LYS A 364 16.69 -0.18 -18.03
C LYS A 364 17.96 -0.82 -17.43
N GLY A 365 17.97 -1.18 -16.14
CA GLY A 365 19.12 -1.78 -15.46
C GLY A 365 20.33 -0.84 -15.27
N LEU A 366 20.14 0.47 -15.48
CA LEU A 366 21.21 1.47 -15.45
C LEU A 366 21.58 1.87 -14.01
N ILE A 367 20.62 1.85 -13.08
CA ILE A 367 20.85 2.02 -11.64
C ILE A 367 21.49 0.75 -11.05
N LYS A 368 22.51 0.93 -10.19
CA LYS A 368 23.17 -0.17 -9.46
C LYS A 368 22.85 -0.17 -7.97
N VAL A 369 22.59 0.99 -7.36
CA VAL A 369 22.08 1.11 -5.99
C VAL A 369 20.97 2.16 -5.93
N SER A 370 19.79 1.79 -5.43
CA SER A 370 18.69 2.73 -5.17
C SER A 370 18.33 2.73 -3.69
N TYR A 371 18.44 3.88 -3.03
CA TYR A 371 18.08 4.04 -1.62
C TYR A 371 16.59 4.35 -1.48
N ALA A 372 15.81 3.40 -0.95
CA ALA A 372 14.35 3.46 -0.98
C ALA A 372 13.73 3.61 0.42
N THR A 373 12.56 4.26 0.51
CA THR A 373 11.64 4.05 1.64
C THR A 373 10.69 2.88 1.34
N GLU A 374 10.16 2.25 2.41
CA GLU A 374 9.20 1.14 2.40
C GLU A 374 8.12 1.23 1.29
N THR A 375 7.59 2.42 1.01
CA THR A 375 6.62 2.69 -0.06
C THR A 375 7.02 2.15 -1.44
N PHE A 376 8.31 2.06 -1.75
CA PHE A 376 8.82 1.49 -3.01
C PHE A 376 8.54 -0.02 -3.12
N ALA A 377 8.66 -0.76 -2.01
CA ALA A 377 8.40 -2.20 -1.98
C ALA A 377 6.92 -2.55 -2.17
N VAL A 378 6.01 -1.60 -1.95
CA VAL A 378 4.57 -1.78 -2.15
C VAL A 378 4.17 -1.47 -3.60
N GLY A 379 4.54 -0.29 -4.12
CA GLY A 379 3.85 0.30 -5.28
C GLY A 379 4.39 -0.04 -6.67
N ILE A 380 5.57 -0.66 -6.79
CA ILE A 380 6.31 -0.72 -8.06
C ILE A 380 6.84 -2.13 -8.34
N ASN A 381 6.71 -2.61 -9.58
CA ASN A 381 7.18 -3.94 -9.99
C ASN A 381 8.68 -3.97 -10.35
N MET A 382 9.54 -3.63 -9.39
CA MET A 382 11.00 -3.58 -9.59
C MET A 382 11.74 -4.63 -8.75
N PRO A 383 11.91 -5.87 -9.26
CA PRO A 383 12.76 -6.85 -8.63
C PRO A 383 14.25 -6.50 -8.83
N ALA A 384 15.05 -6.75 -7.80
CA ALA A 384 16.49 -6.49 -7.77
C ALA A 384 17.25 -7.77 -7.46
N LYS A 385 18.57 -7.79 -7.69
CA LYS A 385 19.37 -8.96 -7.32
C LYS A 385 19.55 -9.07 -5.80
N THR A 386 19.66 -7.91 -5.14
CA THR A 386 19.80 -7.79 -3.69
C THR A 386 18.82 -6.79 -3.10
N VAL A 387 18.28 -7.11 -1.93
CA VAL A 387 17.61 -6.18 -1.02
C VAL A 387 18.45 -6.02 0.23
N CYS A 388 18.70 -4.78 0.64
CA CYS A 388 19.40 -4.44 1.87
C CYS A 388 18.48 -3.69 2.84
N PHE A 389 18.58 -3.99 4.13
CA PHE A 389 17.89 -3.26 5.20
C PHE A 389 18.90 -2.47 6.03
N ALA A 390 18.75 -1.14 6.08
CA ALA A 390 19.57 -0.28 6.94
C ALA A 390 19.33 -0.51 8.45
N ALA A 391 18.15 -1.01 8.80
CA ALA A 391 17.74 -1.44 10.13
C ALA A 391 16.55 -2.40 10.00
N LEU A 392 16.19 -3.10 11.08
CA LEU A 392 14.95 -3.90 11.17
C LEU A 392 13.87 -3.21 12.03
N ARG A 393 14.06 -1.92 12.33
CA ARG A 393 13.15 -1.08 13.14
C ARG A 393 12.74 0.16 12.35
N LYS A 394 11.49 0.59 12.54
CA LYS A 394 10.97 1.84 11.97
C LYS A 394 10.19 2.65 13.02
N TYR A 395 10.04 3.95 12.75
CA TYR A 395 9.18 4.82 13.55
C TYR A 395 7.74 4.72 13.04
N ASP A 396 6.78 4.48 13.95
CA ASP A 396 5.36 4.28 13.60
C ASP A 396 4.47 5.53 13.82
N GLY A 397 5.08 6.66 14.18
CA GLY A 397 4.37 7.89 14.56
C GLY A 397 4.29 8.10 16.08
N ILE A 398 4.50 7.04 16.87
CA ILE A 398 4.56 7.09 18.33
C ILE A 398 5.99 6.75 18.79
N GLY A 399 6.52 5.59 18.39
CA GLY A 399 7.79 5.04 18.84
C GLY A 399 8.54 4.24 17.77
N PHE A 400 9.71 3.70 18.14
CA PHE A 400 10.50 2.83 17.27
C PHE A 400 10.20 1.35 17.55
N ARG A 401 9.37 0.72 16.72
CA ARG A 401 9.08 -0.72 16.78
C ARG A 401 9.93 -1.53 15.80
N MET A 402 9.96 -2.85 15.97
CA MET A 402 10.40 -3.76 14.91
C MET A 402 9.41 -3.70 13.73
N LEU A 403 9.88 -4.02 12.52
CA LEU A 403 9.01 -4.45 11.43
C LEU A 403 8.17 -5.66 11.87
N ASN A 404 6.96 -5.81 11.32
CA ASN A 404 6.24 -7.08 11.38
C ASN A 404 6.67 -8.01 10.23
N THR A 405 6.16 -9.25 10.24
CA THR A 405 6.52 -10.30 9.28
C THR A 405 6.21 -9.87 7.84
N LYS A 406 5.00 -9.34 7.62
CA LYS A 406 4.53 -8.85 6.32
C LYS A 406 5.42 -7.74 5.77
N GLU A 407 5.73 -6.73 6.59
CA GLU A 407 6.57 -5.59 6.21
C GLU A 407 7.99 -6.06 5.79
N TYR A 408 8.57 -6.99 6.54
CA TYR A 408 9.89 -7.55 6.20
C TYR A 408 9.86 -8.35 4.89
N PHE A 409 8.92 -9.29 4.73
CA PHE A 409 8.87 -10.14 3.53
C PHE A 409 8.33 -9.44 2.28
N GLN A 410 7.50 -8.41 2.40
CA GLN A 410 7.13 -7.55 1.27
C GLN A 410 8.35 -6.79 0.71
N ILE A 411 9.24 -6.32 1.58
CA ILE A 411 10.50 -5.67 1.19
C ILE A 411 11.50 -6.71 0.67
N ALA A 412 11.79 -7.76 1.44
CA ALA A 412 12.75 -8.83 1.09
C ALA A 412 12.33 -9.60 -0.18
N GLY A 413 11.03 -9.75 -0.43
CA GLY A 413 10.45 -10.42 -1.59
C GLY A 413 10.74 -9.74 -2.93
N ARG A 414 11.26 -8.50 -2.93
CA ARG A 414 11.79 -7.81 -4.11
C ARG A 414 13.19 -8.29 -4.53
N ALA A 415 13.85 -9.15 -3.74
CA ALA A 415 15.10 -9.78 -4.14
C ALA A 415 14.89 -11.04 -5.02
N GLY A 416 15.74 -11.19 -6.04
CA GLY A 416 15.74 -12.29 -7.01
C GLY A 416 14.84 -12.00 -8.22
N ARG A 417 15.44 -11.72 -9.38
CA ARG A 417 14.71 -11.49 -10.64
C ARG A 417 14.43 -12.82 -11.35
N ARG A 418 13.14 -13.17 -11.53
CA ARG A 418 12.71 -14.36 -12.29
C ARG A 418 13.37 -14.37 -13.68
N GLY A 419 13.95 -15.50 -14.07
CA GLY A 419 14.67 -15.65 -15.34
C GLY A 419 16.11 -15.10 -15.39
N MET A 420 16.55 -14.32 -14.41
CA MET A 420 17.91 -13.73 -14.40
C MET A 420 18.78 -14.21 -13.23
N ASP A 421 18.21 -14.33 -12.02
CA ASP A 421 18.94 -14.67 -10.79
C ASP A 421 18.57 -16.08 -10.29
N LYS A 422 19.58 -16.85 -9.88
CA LYS A 422 19.38 -18.17 -9.24
C LYS A 422 18.96 -18.06 -7.76
N VAL A 423 19.32 -16.94 -7.12
CA VAL A 423 19.08 -16.62 -5.69
C VAL A 423 18.89 -15.11 -5.57
N GLY A 424 17.96 -14.67 -4.74
CA GLY A 424 17.84 -13.27 -4.31
C GLY A 424 18.48 -13.04 -2.95
N TYR A 425 19.43 -12.12 -2.84
CA TYR A 425 20.12 -11.86 -1.58
C TYR A 425 19.36 -10.85 -0.72
N VAL A 426 19.25 -11.12 0.58
CA VAL A 426 18.55 -10.25 1.54
C VAL A 426 19.49 -9.97 2.72
N VAL A 427 20.16 -8.81 2.71
CA VAL A 427 21.18 -8.47 3.72
C VAL A 427 20.67 -7.45 4.74
N SER A 428 20.65 -7.81 6.01
CA SER A 428 20.16 -6.93 7.09
C SER A 428 21.29 -6.38 7.94
N MET A 429 21.45 -5.05 8.00
CA MET A 429 22.46 -4.41 8.85
C MET A 429 22.09 -4.54 10.34
N ILE A 430 23.06 -4.93 11.17
CA ILE A 430 22.87 -5.18 12.60
C ILE A 430 23.68 -4.19 13.44
N HIS A 431 23.00 -3.25 14.09
CA HIS A 431 23.60 -2.40 15.11
C HIS A 431 23.48 -3.07 16.50
N ARG A 432 24.60 -3.64 16.99
CA ARG A 432 24.70 -4.51 18.17
C ARG A 432 23.96 -4.04 19.44
N PRO A 433 24.03 -2.77 19.91
CA PRO A 433 23.28 -2.30 21.08
C PRO A 433 21.76 -2.43 20.98
N THR A 434 21.23 -2.61 19.76
CA THR A 434 19.78 -2.78 19.48
C THR A 434 19.41 -4.19 19.02
N PHE A 435 20.37 -5.13 19.01
CA PHE A 435 20.21 -6.48 18.48
C PHE A 435 19.47 -7.41 19.45
N ASN A 436 18.29 -7.89 19.06
CA ASN A 436 17.62 -9.02 19.70
C ASN A 436 17.56 -10.23 18.76
N TYR A 437 18.37 -11.24 19.03
CA TYR A 437 18.42 -12.50 18.25
C TYR A 437 17.04 -13.17 18.12
N THR A 438 16.21 -13.15 19.16
CA THR A 438 14.92 -13.87 19.16
C THR A 438 13.86 -13.15 18.35
N GLU A 439 13.80 -11.81 18.44
CA GLU A 439 12.94 -10.98 17.59
C GLU A 439 13.34 -11.11 16.12
N ILE A 440 14.63 -10.94 15.82
CA ILE A 440 15.15 -10.99 14.45
C ILE A 440 14.98 -12.40 13.86
N LYS A 441 15.28 -13.47 14.63
CA LYS A 441 15.01 -14.84 14.18
C LYS A 441 13.52 -15.05 13.87
N ARG A 442 12.61 -14.57 14.73
CA ARG A 442 11.16 -14.67 14.48
C ARG A 442 10.78 -13.95 13.19
N LEU A 443 11.24 -12.70 13.03
CA LEU A 443 10.98 -11.86 11.85
C LEU A 443 11.43 -12.52 10.55
N THR A 444 12.60 -13.15 10.52
CA THR A 444 13.17 -13.75 9.31
C THR A 444 12.87 -15.24 9.12
N SER A 445 12.04 -15.88 9.96
CA SER A 445 11.83 -17.34 9.90
C SER A 445 10.77 -17.79 8.90
N LYS A 446 9.65 -17.06 8.75
CA LYS A 446 8.50 -17.47 7.91
C LYS A 446 7.71 -16.24 7.44
N ASP A 447 7.35 -16.21 6.16
CA ASP A 447 6.47 -15.22 5.52
C ASP A 447 4.98 -15.55 5.78
N ILE A 448 4.53 -15.54 7.04
CA ILE A 448 3.19 -16.05 7.40
C ILE A 448 2.56 -15.27 8.56
N GLU A 449 1.49 -14.52 8.28
CA GLU A 449 0.52 -14.02 9.26
C GLU A 449 -0.92 -14.28 8.75
N PRO A 450 -1.86 -14.80 9.57
CA PRO A 450 -3.22 -15.07 9.14
C PRO A 450 -4.01 -13.78 8.87
N ILE A 451 -4.91 -13.82 7.89
CA ILE A 451 -5.96 -12.83 7.67
C ILE A 451 -6.84 -12.76 8.93
N LYS A 452 -7.11 -11.54 9.41
CA LYS A 452 -8.04 -11.26 10.51
C LYS A 452 -8.93 -10.09 10.12
N SER A 453 -10.23 -10.25 10.33
CA SER A 453 -11.21 -9.17 10.11
C SER A 453 -10.81 -7.87 10.83
N GLN A 454 -10.93 -6.76 10.10
CA GLN A 454 -10.77 -5.39 10.60
C GLN A 454 -12.11 -4.63 10.53
N PHE A 455 -13.22 -5.34 10.32
CA PHE A 455 -14.56 -4.80 10.10
C PHE A 455 -14.92 -3.65 11.05
N LYS A 456 -15.24 -2.50 10.44
CA LYS A 456 -15.37 -1.23 11.14
C LYS A 456 -16.52 -0.44 10.52
N LEU A 457 -17.63 -0.37 11.24
CA LEU A 457 -18.70 0.57 10.90
C LEU A 457 -18.16 2.00 10.97
N SER A 458 -18.04 2.61 9.79
CA SER A 458 -17.78 4.04 9.57
C SER A 458 -19.08 4.84 9.64
N VAL A 459 -19.02 6.17 9.59
CA VAL A 459 -20.25 6.97 9.48
C VAL A 459 -20.83 6.83 8.07
N ASN A 460 -19.98 6.83 7.05
CA ASN A 460 -20.38 6.55 5.68
C ASN A 460 -21.15 5.22 5.52
N THR A 461 -20.63 4.11 6.07
CA THR A 461 -21.29 2.79 6.01
C THR A 461 -22.67 2.84 6.65
N ILE A 462 -22.78 3.45 7.84
CA ILE A 462 -24.03 3.52 8.59
C ILE A 462 -25.07 4.40 7.91
N LEU A 463 -24.68 5.54 7.33
CA LEU A 463 -25.61 6.38 6.59
C LEU A 463 -26.15 5.65 5.35
N ASN A 464 -25.31 4.96 4.57
CA ASN A 464 -25.77 4.19 3.40
C ASN A 464 -26.64 2.97 3.79
N LEU A 465 -26.38 2.33 4.94
CA LEU A 465 -27.26 1.29 5.48
C LEU A 465 -28.66 1.86 5.76
N VAL A 466 -28.75 2.98 6.47
CA VAL A 466 -30.04 3.64 6.82
C VAL A 466 -30.78 4.21 5.59
N ASP A 467 -30.06 4.64 4.55
CA ASP A 467 -30.66 5.22 3.33
C ASP A 467 -31.23 4.16 2.37
N GLN A 468 -30.81 2.90 2.49
CA GLN A 468 -31.02 1.88 1.45
C GLN A 468 -31.52 0.50 1.92
N HIS A 469 -31.69 0.27 3.22
CA HIS A 469 -31.98 -1.06 3.78
C HIS A 469 -32.92 -1.02 4.99
N SER A 470 -33.69 -2.10 5.19
CA SER A 470 -34.49 -2.29 6.42
C SER A 470 -33.61 -2.72 7.61
N ASP A 471 -34.08 -2.59 8.85
CA ASP A 471 -33.29 -3.02 10.03
C ASP A 471 -32.97 -4.53 10.00
N GLU A 472 -33.82 -5.37 9.39
CA GLU A 472 -33.58 -6.80 9.16
C GLU A 472 -32.50 -7.05 8.10
N GLU A 473 -32.51 -6.30 7.00
CA GLU A 473 -31.46 -6.36 5.98
C GLU A 473 -30.12 -5.86 6.53
N ILE A 474 -30.13 -4.79 7.32
CA ILE A 474 -28.94 -4.27 8.00
C ILE A 474 -28.39 -5.33 8.97
N GLU A 475 -29.24 -5.96 9.77
CA GLU A 475 -28.84 -7.07 10.62
C GLU A 475 -28.21 -8.22 9.81
N HIS A 476 -28.82 -8.59 8.67
CA HIS A 476 -28.28 -9.60 7.77
C HIS A 476 -26.90 -9.22 7.21
N ILE A 477 -26.74 -8.02 6.65
CA ILE A 477 -25.47 -7.51 6.10
C ILE A 477 -24.35 -7.54 7.16
N LEU A 478 -24.66 -7.18 8.40
CA LEU A 478 -23.67 -7.23 9.48
C LEU A 478 -23.25 -8.67 9.83
N ARG A 479 -24.12 -9.68 9.66
CA ARG A 479 -23.77 -11.11 9.81
C ARG A 479 -22.79 -11.58 8.74
N LEU A 480 -22.82 -10.99 7.54
CA LEU A 480 -21.90 -11.34 6.44
C LEU A 480 -20.44 -10.92 6.68
N SER A 481 -20.15 -10.14 7.74
CA SER A 481 -18.77 -9.73 8.08
C SER A 481 -17.83 -10.91 8.33
N PHE A 482 -16.56 -10.80 7.91
CA PHE A 482 -15.58 -11.88 8.13
C PHE A 482 -15.34 -12.12 9.63
N PHE A 483 -15.50 -11.08 10.47
CA PHE A 483 -15.52 -11.21 11.93
C PHE A 483 -16.54 -12.25 12.44
N SER A 484 -17.72 -12.30 11.84
CA SER A 484 -18.77 -13.25 12.20
C SER A 484 -18.37 -14.67 11.79
N TYR A 485 -17.81 -14.84 10.59
CA TYR A 485 -17.32 -16.12 10.09
C TYR A 485 -16.12 -16.66 10.89
N GLN A 486 -15.08 -15.85 11.14
CA GLN A 486 -13.92 -16.26 11.96
C GLN A 486 -14.30 -16.61 13.41
N LYS A 487 -15.49 -16.22 13.87
CA LYS A 487 -15.96 -16.49 15.23
C LYS A 487 -16.93 -17.66 15.34
N PHE A 488 -17.82 -17.86 14.36
CA PHE A 488 -18.90 -18.86 14.40
C PHE A 488 -18.83 -19.86 13.23
N GLY A 489 -17.86 -19.73 12.32
CA GLY A 489 -17.71 -20.57 11.13
C GLY A 489 -18.96 -20.52 10.24
N LYS A 490 -19.42 -21.69 9.81
CA LYS A 490 -20.65 -21.84 9.02
C LYS A 490 -21.92 -21.38 9.76
N GLU A 491 -21.86 -21.25 11.09
CA GLU A 491 -22.92 -20.67 11.92
C GLU A 491 -22.77 -19.14 12.10
N TYR A 492 -22.12 -18.42 11.17
CA TYR A 492 -22.09 -16.94 11.15
C TYR A 492 -23.50 -16.32 11.19
N ALA A 493 -24.51 -17.02 10.64
CA ALA A 493 -25.91 -16.65 10.76
C ALA A 493 -26.45 -16.67 12.21
N SER A 494 -25.79 -17.35 13.15
CA SER A 494 -26.21 -17.53 14.56
C SER A 494 -25.65 -16.48 15.53
N VAL A 495 -24.96 -15.43 15.05
CA VAL A 495 -24.45 -14.34 15.90
C VAL A 495 -25.60 -13.70 16.72
N PRO A 496 -25.47 -13.48 18.05
CA PRO A 496 -26.53 -12.82 18.81
C PRO A 496 -26.77 -11.37 18.35
N THR A 497 -27.97 -11.06 17.84
CA THR A 497 -28.40 -9.76 17.30
C THR A 497 -27.98 -8.58 18.19
N LYS A 498 -28.26 -8.69 19.50
CA LYS A 498 -27.90 -7.68 20.51
C LYS A 498 -26.41 -7.35 20.57
N LYS A 499 -25.52 -8.30 20.23
CA LYS A 499 -24.07 -8.06 20.19
C LYS A 499 -23.64 -7.39 18.88
N LEU A 500 -24.31 -7.73 17.77
CA LEU A 500 -24.04 -7.23 16.43
C LEU A 500 -24.50 -5.77 16.29
N MET A 501 -25.78 -5.52 16.58
CA MET A 501 -26.43 -4.20 16.44
C MET A 501 -25.96 -3.19 17.49
N ALA A 502 -25.30 -3.61 18.60
CA ALA A 502 -24.86 -2.70 19.66
C ALA A 502 -23.99 -1.54 19.16
N ARG A 503 -23.07 -1.80 18.21
CA ARG A 503 -22.21 -0.75 17.64
C ARG A 503 -22.97 0.13 16.65
N TYR A 504 -23.79 -0.47 15.80
CA TYR A 504 -24.65 0.22 14.84
C TYR A 504 -25.59 1.20 15.57
N ASN A 505 -26.44 0.70 16.48
CA ASN A 505 -27.39 1.49 17.27
C ASN A 505 -26.71 2.62 18.07
N SER A 506 -25.50 2.38 18.59
CA SER A 506 -24.73 3.40 19.32
C SER A 506 -24.33 4.59 18.43
N VAL A 507 -23.96 4.33 17.17
CA VAL A 507 -23.62 5.37 16.21
C VAL A 507 -24.87 6.01 15.59
N CYS A 508 -25.91 5.24 15.27
CA CYS A 508 -27.19 5.80 14.81
C CYS A 508 -27.77 6.79 15.83
N LYS A 509 -27.75 6.46 17.12
CA LYS A 509 -28.14 7.37 18.21
C LYS A 509 -27.28 8.65 18.27
N LYS A 510 -26.00 8.59 17.90
CA LYS A 510 -25.13 9.78 17.79
C LYS A 510 -25.49 10.62 16.56
N LEU A 511 -25.76 9.99 15.42
CA LEU A 511 -26.07 10.65 14.15
C LEU A 511 -27.46 11.30 14.16
N ASN A 512 -28.46 10.64 14.76
CA ASN A 512 -29.78 11.21 15.03
C ASN A 512 -29.67 12.46 15.93
N LYS A 513 -28.92 12.39 17.05
CA LYS A 513 -28.66 13.56 17.91
C LYS A 513 -27.92 14.71 17.20
N LEU A 514 -27.26 14.46 16.07
CA LEU A 514 -26.60 15.48 15.25
C LEU A 514 -27.41 15.88 14.00
N GLY A 515 -28.65 15.40 13.86
CA GLY A 515 -29.55 15.75 12.76
C GLY A 515 -29.21 15.12 11.40
N PHE A 516 -28.47 14.00 11.37
CA PHE A 516 -28.17 13.25 10.14
C PHE A 516 -29.21 12.14 9.85
N ILE A 517 -29.89 11.66 10.88
CA ILE A 517 -30.91 10.60 10.80
C ILE A 517 -32.16 11.12 11.49
N ASP A 518 -33.33 11.01 10.86
CA ASP A 518 -34.62 11.22 11.49
C ASP A 518 -35.46 9.94 11.43
N GLY A 519 -35.96 9.49 12.59
CA GLY A 519 -36.48 8.13 12.77
C GLY A 519 -35.53 7.05 12.22
N HIS A 520 -35.97 6.32 11.19
CA HIS A 520 -35.23 5.30 10.46
C HIS A 520 -34.81 5.76 9.05
N THR A 521 -34.77 7.09 8.80
CA THR A 521 -34.47 7.69 7.49
C THR A 521 -33.35 8.71 7.57
N LEU A 522 -32.69 9.03 6.45
CA LEU A 522 -31.75 10.14 6.42
C LEU A 522 -32.46 11.50 6.30
N SER A 523 -31.90 12.50 6.97
CA SER A 523 -32.16 13.91 6.62
C SER A 523 -31.35 14.31 5.37
N ASP A 524 -31.53 15.52 4.83
CA ASP A 524 -30.69 15.98 3.70
C ASP A 524 -29.21 16.11 4.08
N LYS A 525 -28.94 16.48 5.35
CA LYS A 525 -27.59 16.43 5.95
C LYS A 525 -27.05 15.00 6.02
N GLY A 526 -27.92 14.02 6.26
CA GLY A 526 -27.63 12.60 6.12
C GLY A 526 -27.28 12.20 4.68
N ARG A 527 -28.19 12.46 3.72
CA ARG A 527 -28.05 12.14 2.29
C ARG A 527 -26.85 12.81 1.62
N PHE A 528 -26.41 13.96 2.13
CA PHE A 528 -25.14 14.57 1.77
C PHE A 528 -23.97 13.71 2.28
N SER A 529 -23.93 13.42 3.59
CA SER A 529 -22.81 12.72 4.21
C SER A 529 -22.72 11.21 3.91
N SER A 530 -23.79 10.57 3.42
CA SER A 530 -23.69 9.21 2.84
C SER A 530 -22.81 9.17 1.57
N LYS A 531 -22.63 10.31 0.90
CA LYS A 531 -21.78 10.50 -0.29
C LYS A 531 -20.39 11.07 0.02
N ILE A 532 -20.07 11.25 1.31
CA ILE A 532 -18.76 11.70 1.79
C ILE A 532 -18.02 10.51 2.41
N PHE A 533 -16.74 10.32 2.06
CA PHE A 533 -15.96 9.14 2.43
C PHE A 533 -14.86 9.41 3.47
N ALA A 534 -14.64 10.67 3.86
CA ALA A 534 -13.74 11.04 4.95
C ALA A 534 -14.14 12.35 5.63
N ASP A 535 -14.13 12.37 6.97
CA ASP A 535 -14.62 13.46 7.83
C ASP A 535 -16.14 13.68 7.70
N GLU A 536 -16.90 12.60 7.53
CA GLU A 536 -18.30 12.59 7.06
C GLU A 536 -19.22 13.53 7.86
N ILE A 537 -19.11 13.53 9.19
CA ILE A 537 -19.87 14.42 10.06
C ILE A 537 -19.42 15.87 9.85
N THR A 538 -18.11 16.14 9.97
CA THR A 538 -17.53 17.49 9.89
C THR A 538 -17.82 18.15 8.54
N MET A 539 -17.80 17.39 7.44
CA MET A 539 -18.18 17.85 6.11
C MET A 539 -19.68 18.17 6.01
N GLY A 540 -20.56 17.33 6.58
CA GLY A 540 -22.01 17.57 6.59
C GLY A 540 -22.43 18.76 7.48
N GLU A 541 -21.78 18.97 8.63
CA GLU A 541 -21.98 20.17 9.45
C GLU A 541 -21.64 21.46 8.69
N ILE A 542 -20.66 21.43 7.77
CA ILE A 542 -20.18 22.61 7.04
C ILE A 542 -20.92 22.86 5.73
N PHE A 543 -21.13 21.81 4.92
CA PHE A 543 -21.57 21.93 3.53
C PHE A 543 -23.01 21.48 3.29
N ALA A 544 -23.70 20.96 4.30
CA ALA A 544 -25.14 20.64 4.27
C ALA A 544 -25.92 21.37 5.39
N THR A 545 -25.45 22.56 5.77
CA THR A 545 -26.14 23.51 6.67
C THR A 545 -25.83 24.95 6.24
N ASP A 546 -26.55 25.94 6.81
CA ASP A 546 -26.23 27.38 6.69
C ASP A 546 -24.81 27.77 7.19
N PHE A 547 -24.01 26.85 7.74
CA PHE A 547 -22.64 27.16 8.15
C PHE A 547 -21.78 27.68 6.98
N MET A 548 -22.01 27.22 5.74
CA MET A 548 -21.28 27.72 4.56
C MET A 548 -21.66 29.16 4.18
N ARG A 549 -22.84 29.62 4.56
CA ARG A 549 -23.40 30.93 4.18
C ARG A 549 -22.46 32.08 4.59
N ASP A 550 -22.32 33.07 3.72
CA ASP A 550 -21.45 34.24 3.92
C ASP A 550 -19.94 33.91 4.11
N LEU A 551 -19.48 32.70 3.75
CA LEU A 551 -18.05 32.37 3.71
C LEU A 551 -17.44 32.65 2.32
N SER A 552 -16.23 33.21 2.29
CA SER A 552 -15.46 33.41 1.07
C SER A 552 -14.82 32.11 0.55
N VAL A 553 -14.51 32.08 -0.75
CA VAL A 553 -13.72 31.00 -1.38
C VAL A 553 -12.40 30.76 -0.61
N TYR A 554 -11.75 31.82 -0.14
CA TYR A 554 -10.55 31.73 0.69
C TYR A 554 -10.80 31.05 2.05
N GLN A 555 -11.88 31.41 2.76
CA GLN A 555 -12.25 30.76 4.03
C GLN A 555 -12.58 29.28 3.83
N ILE A 556 -13.22 28.93 2.71
CA ILE A 556 -13.58 27.55 2.36
C ILE A 556 -12.34 26.74 1.97
N LEU A 557 -11.38 27.31 1.24
CA LEU A 557 -10.06 26.70 1.03
C LEU A 557 -9.29 26.47 2.34
N LEU A 558 -9.38 27.39 3.31
CA LEU A 558 -8.79 27.18 4.65
C LEU A 558 -9.46 26.01 5.40
N ILE A 559 -10.79 25.85 5.29
CA ILE A 559 -11.51 24.69 5.84
C ILE A 559 -11.00 23.39 5.20
N LEU A 560 -11.04 23.30 3.86
CA LEU A 560 -10.63 22.09 3.13
C LEU A 560 -9.16 21.74 3.42
N ALA A 561 -8.28 22.74 3.50
CA ALA A 561 -6.88 22.56 3.84
C ALA A 561 -6.67 22.10 5.28
N ALA A 562 -7.45 22.60 6.25
CA ALA A 562 -7.42 22.11 7.63
C ALA A 562 -7.91 20.67 7.73
N LEU A 563 -8.87 20.25 6.89
CA LEU A 563 -9.35 18.87 6.83
C LEU A 563 -8.35 17.90 6.15
N ALA A 564 -7.54 18.39 5.22
CA ALA A 564 -6.52 17.65 4.48
C ALA A 564 -5.13 17.58 5.15
N TYR A 565 -4.71 18.63 5.87
CA TYR A 565 -3.34 18.74 6.39
C TYR A 565 -3.13 18.06 7.75
N GLU A 566 -2.30 17.02 7.76
CA GLU A 566 -1.80 16.37 8.97
C GLU A 566 -0.54 17.07 9.51
N PRO A 567 -0.58 17.75 10.68
CA PRO A 567 0.59 18.39 11.26
C PRO A 567 1.59 17.35 11.81
N ARG A 568 2.85 17.42 11.36
CA ARG A 568 3.96 16.61 11.89
C ARG A 568 4.92 17.47 12.71
N ARG A 569 5.45 16.93 13.81
CA ARG A 569 6.34 17.62 14.78
C ARG A 569 7.58 18.28 14.17
N MET A 570 8.04 17.80 13.00
CA MET A 570 9.22 18.33 12.30
C MET A 570 8.90 19.42 11.25
N ASN A 571 7.61 19.71 11.00
CA ASN A 571 7.20 20.71 10.02
C ASN A 571 7.48 22.12 10.56
N LYS A 572 8.05 22.98 9.72
CA LYS A 572 8.45 24.35 10.04
C LYS A 572 7.97 25.31 8.94
N PHE A 573 7.45 26.45 9.38
CA PHE A 573 6.86 27.49 8.53
C PHE A 573 7.58 28.81 8.80
N LYS A 574 8.02 29.51 7.75
CA LYS A 574 8.76 30.78 7.88
C LYS A 574 7.89 31.95 8.36
N LYS A 575 6.60 31.91 8.04
CA LYS A 575 5.56 32.87 8.44
C LYS A 575 4.19 32.18 8.46
N THR A 576 3.17 32.87 8.94
CA THR A 576 1.74 32.53 8.75
C THR A 576 1.01 33.78 8.28
N PHE A 577 -0.11 33.64 7.58
CA PHE A 577 -0.84 34.77 6.99
C PHE A 577 -2.16 35.01 7.75
N GLY A 578 -2.14 35.95 8.70
CA GLY A 578 -3.35 36.42 9.37
C GLY A 578 -4.05 37.50 8.55
N ASN A 579 -5.38 37.41 8.43
CA ASN A 579 -6.24 38.47 7.93
C ASN A 579 -7.58 38.47 8.69
N LYS A 580 -8.47 39.42 8.35
CA LYS A 580 -9.80 39.52 8.96
C LYS A 580 -10.62 38.24 8.74
N GLU A 581 -10.68 37.75 7.50
CA GLU A 581 -11.43 36.54 7.13
C GLU A 581 -11.04 35.30 7.96
N LEU A 582 -9.75 35.08 8.24
CA LEU A 582 -9.31 34.00 9.12
C LEU A 582 -9.86 34.17 10.54
N THR A 583 -9.90 35.41 11.05
CA THR A 583 -10.38 35.73 12.40
C THR A 583 -11.89 35.53 12.50
N ASP A 584 -12.63 35.95 11.47
CA ASP A 584 -14.07 35.78 11.36
C ASP A 584 -14.44 34.29 11.23
N LEU A 585 -13.72 33.52 10.40
CA LEU A 585 -13.87 32.07 10.24
C LEU A 585 -13.61 31.32 11.56
N VAL A 586 -12.49 31.61 12.25
CA VAL A 586 -12.18 31.01 13.56
C VAL A 586 -13.25 31.35 14.59
N THR A 587 -13.83 32.55 14.53
CA THR A 587 -14.94 32.96 15.40
C THR A 587 -16.23 32.19 15.07
N LYS A 588 -16.56 32.00 13.78
CA LYS A 588 -17.72 31.21 13.34
C LYS A 588 -17.61 29.74 13.78
N ILE A 589 -16.44 29.13 13.60
CA ILE A 589 -16.15 27.74 14.02
C ILE A 589 -16.26 27.60 15.54
N LYS A 590 -15.70 28.52 16.33
CA LYS A 590 -15.77 28.49 17.80
C LYS A 590 -17.19 28.63 18.35
N ARG A 591 -18.11 29.28 17.63
CA ARG A 591 -19.53 29.38 18.01
C ARG A 591 -20.34 28.13 17.66
N HIS A 592 -19.84 27.25 16.77
CA HIS A 592 -20.61 26.10 16.30
C HIS A 592 -20.53 24.90 17.29
N PRO A 593 -21.66 24.28 17.69
CA PRO A 593 -21.68 23.25 18.75
C PRO A 593 -20.80 22.02 18.49
N TYR A 594 -20.68 21.60 17.22
CA TYR A 594 -19.80 20.49 16.81
C TYR A 594 -18.39 20.96 16.45
N LEU A 595 -18.24 21.79 15.40
CA LEU A 595 -16.95 22.21 14.82
C LEU A 595 -15.98 22.89 15.81
N SER A 596 -16.49 23.54 16.87
CA SER A 596 -15.66 24.10 17.96
C SER A 596 -14.81 23.06 18.70
N ARG A 597 -15.11 21.76 18.55
CA ARG A 597 -14.42 20.62 19.18
C ARG A 597 -13.57 19.80 18.20
N GLU A 598 -13.57 20.17 16.92
CA GLU A 598 -12.82 19.46 15.88
C GLU A 598 -11.36 19.95 15.84
N LYS A 599 -10.45 19.06 16.27
CA LYS A 599 -9.02 19.35 16.41
C LYS A 599 -8.33 19.73 15.11
N LYS A 600 -8.85 19.28 13.96
CA LYS A 600 -8.30 19.69 12.66
C LYS A 600 -8.26 21.22 12.51
N PHE A 601 -9.25 21.94 13.04
CA PHE A 601 -9.31 23.41 12.96
C PHE A 601 -8.36 24.15 13.92
N GLU A 602 -7.73 23.48 14.89
CA GLU A 602 -6.63 24.07 15.68
C GLU A 602 -5.48 24.55 14.76
N ASN A 603 -5.33 23.93 13.59
CA ASN A 603 -4.27 24.18 12.62
C ASN A 603 -4.62 25.25 11.57
N LEU A 604 -5.79 25.91 11.65
CA LEU A 604 -6.24 26.90 10.65
C LEU A 604 -5.19 27.98 10.35
N LYS A 605 -4.50 28.49 11.37
CA LYS A 605 -3.43 29.49 11.19
C LYS A 605 -2.22 28.95 10.43
N LEU A 606 -1.91 27.66 10.54
CA LEU A 606 -0.80 27.02 9.82
C LEU A 606 -1.14 26.79 8.34
N VAL A 607 -2.36 26.35 8.02
CA VAL A 607 -2.74 26.06 6.62
C VAL A 607 -2.84 27.31 5.74
N THR A 608 -2.91 28.51 6.34
CA THR A 608 -2.73 29.78 5.61
C THR A 608 -1.45 29.84 4.78
N VAL A 609 -0.41 29.08 5.16
CA VAL A 609 0.88 29.05 4.42
C VAL A 609 0.76 28.28 3.11
N PHE A 610 -0.14 27.30 3.03
CA PHE A 610 -0.45 26.58 1.79
C PHE A 610 -1.47 27.33 0.92
N ILE A 611 -2.42 28.02 1.56
CA ILE A 611 -3.58 28.58 0.87
C ILE A 611 -3.40 30.04 0.46
N LYS A 612 -2.88 30.93 1.32
CA LYS A 612 -2.82 32.37 0.97
C LYS A 612 -1.96 32.66 -0.26
N PRO A 613 -0.74 32.09 -0.43
CA PRO A 613 0.02 32.30 -1.66
C PRO A 613 -0.72 31.79 -2.90
N VAL A 614 -1.31 30.60 -2.83
CA VAL A 614 -2.05 29.97 -3.94
C VAL A 614 -3.29 30.78 -4.33
N TYR A 615 -4.03 31.29 -3.34
CA TYR A 615 -5.14 32.21 -3.55
C TYR A 615 -4.68 33.55 -4.19
N ASP A 616 -3.47 34.00 -3.86
CA ASP A 616 -2.80 35.16 -4.48
C ASP A 616 -2.15 34.82 -5.85
N GLY A 617 -2.55 33.71 -6.49
CA GLY A 617 -2.06 33.29 -7.80
C GLY A 617 -0.61 32.80 -7.83
N LYS A 618 -0.04 32.40 -6.68
CA LYS A 618 1.32 31.84 -6.58
C LYS A 618 1.35 30.33 -6.78
N THR A 619 2.52 29.84 -7.15
CA THR A 619 2.76 28.43 -7.45
C THR A 619 3.04 27.62 -6.18
N MET A 620 3.01 26.29 -6.32
CA MET A 620 3.56 25.36 -5.34
C MET A 620 5.02 25.70 -4.93
N PHE A 621 5.85 26.22 -5.84
CA PHE A 621 7.25 26.55 -5.55
C PHE A 621 7.39 27.74 -4.58
N ASP A 622 6.53 28.75 -4.70
CA ASP A 622 6.45 29.87 -3.74
C ASP A 622 6.10 29.36 -2.33
N VAL A 623 5.21 28.37 -2.24
CA VAL A 623 4.82 27.73 -0.96
C VAL A 623 5.96 26.87 -0.41
N LEU A 624 6.64 26.07 -1.24
CA LEU A 624 7.84 25.32 -0.82
C LEU A 624 8.93 26.25 -0.26
N ALA A 625 9.11 27.45 -0.84
CA ALA A 625 10.03 28.46 -0.33
C ALA A 625 9.67 28.99 1.07
N LEU A 626 8.44 28.80 1.55
CA LEU A 626 7.97 29.19 2.88
C LEU A 626 8.00 28.08 3.94
N THR A 627 8.30 26.83 3.57
CA THR A 627 8.22 25.67 4.48
C THR A 627 9.52 24.84 4.50
N ASN A 628 9.49 23.71 5.22
CA ASN A 628 10.45 22.61 5.05
C ASN A 628 9.79 21.30 4.59
N LEU A 629 8.56 21.36 4.05
CA LEU A 629 7.91 20.18 3.48
C LEU A 629 8.66 19.69 2.24
N LEU A 630 8.51 18.39 1.94
CA LEU A 630 8.89 17.86 0.63
C LEU A 630 7.75 18.03 -0.36
N GLU A 631 8.10 17.98 -1.63
CA GLU A 631 7.25 18.30 -2.76
C GLU A 631 6.03 17.35 -2.81
N GLY A 632 6.26 16.05 -2.61
CA GLY A 632 5.20 15.04 -2.52
C GLY A 632 4.28 15.16 -1.28
N ASP A 633 4.70 15.82 -0.19
CA ASP A 633 3.77 16.10 0.93
C ASP A 633 2.79 17.22 0.56
N LEU A 634 3.27 18.26 -0.15
CA LEU A 634 2.45 19.40 -0.54
C LEU A 634 1.49 19.05 -1.68
N ILE A 635 1.93 18.24 -2.66
CA ILE A 635 1.03 17.61 -3.65
C ILE A 635 -0.06 16.79 -2.96
N ARG A 636 0.27 15.99 -1.94
CA ARG A 636 -0.75 15.23 -1.19
C ARG A 636 -1.80 16.13 -0.55
N VAL A 637 -1.39 17.23 0.09
CA VAL A 637 -2.34 18.17 0.71
C VAL A 637 -3.29 18.77 -0.33
N TYR A 638 -2.76 19.25 -1.47
CA TYR A 638 -3.57 19.83 -2.54
C TYR A 638 -4.47 18.80 -3.24
N GLY A 639 -3.98 17.59 -3.51
CA GLY A 639 -4.81 16.48 -4.02
C GLY A 639 -5.93 16.08 -3.07
N GLN A 640 -5.68 16.09 -1.75
CA GLN A 640 -6.72 15.84 -0.73
C GLN A 640 -7.73 17.01 -0.60
N ILE A 641 -7.36 18.25 -0.97
CA ILE A 641 -8.31 19.37 -1.08
C ILE A 641 -9.22 19.18 -2.29
N ILE A 642 -8.65 18.80 -3.45
CA ILE A 642 -9.40 18.54 -4.68
C ILE A 642 -10.35 17.34 -4.52
N ASP A 643 -9.88 16.22 -3.96
CA ASP A 643 -10.70 15.05 -3.60
C ASP A 643 -11.91 15.46 -2.73
N LYS A 644 -11.67 16.21 -1.65
CA LYS A 644 -12.74 16.69 -0.77
C LYS A 644 -13.71 17.65 -1.47
N ALA A 645 -13.24 18.56 -2.30
CA ALA A 645 -14.10 19.45 -3.08
C ALA A 645 -14.95 18.67 -4.11
N GLY A 646 -14.36 17.66 -4.77
CA GLY A 646 -15.03 16.74 -5.67
C GLY A 646 -16.13 15.92 -4.97
N GLN A 647 -15.87 15.43 -3.76
CA GLN A 647 -16.89 14.77 -2.92
C GLN A 647 -18.05 15.72 -2.59
N VAL A 648 -17.77 16.97 -2.16
CA VAL A 648 -18.82 17.98 -1.89
C VAL A 648 -19.65 18.26 -3.16
N LYS A 649 -19.02 18.41 -4.34
CA LYS A 649 -19.71 18.65 -5.61
C LYS A 649 -20.67 17.52 -6.02
N LYS A 650 -20.30 16.26 -5.75
CA LYS A 650 -21.12 15.07 -5.99
C LYS A 650 -22.23 14.89 -4.93
N ALA A 651 -21.96 15.30 -3.69
CA ALA A 651 -22.88 15.17 -2.57
C ALA A 651 -23.96 16.27 -2.54
N THR A 652 -23.64 17.51 -2.90
CA THR A 652 -24.56 18.64 -2.82
C THR A 652 -25.56 18.71 -3.98
N GLY A 653 -26.80 19.10 -3.67
CA GLY A 653 -27.77 19.58 -4.65
C GLY A 653 -27.59 21.05 -5.01
N ASP A 654 -27.04 21.86 -4.11
CA ASP A 654 -26.95 23.32 -4.21
C ASP A 654 -25.91 23.76 -5.27
N PHE A 655 -26.36 24.61 -6.20
CA PHE A 655 -25.53 25.13 -7.28
C PHE A 655 -24.40 26.04 -6.77
N THR A 656 -24.68 26.92 -5.82
CA THR A 656 -23.73 27.85 -5.19
C THR A 656 -22.61 27.10 -4.49
N VAL A 657 -22.97 26.06 -3.72
CA VAL A 657 -21.99 25.16 -3.08
C VAL A 657 -21.14 24.48 -4.14
N ARG A 658 -21.76 23.94 -5.19
CA ARG A 658 -21.07 23.23 -6.28
C ARG A 658 -20.12 24.13 -7.08
N ASP A 659 -20.49 25.37 -7.34
CA ASP A 659 -19.67 26.35 -8.07
C ASP A 659 -18.48 26.82 -7.23
N THR A 660 -18.72 27.16 -5.96
CA THR A 660 -17.66 27.53 -5.00
C THR A 660 -16.60 26.44 -4.84
N MET A 661 -17.00 25.16 -4.94
CA MET A 661 -16.06 24.04 -4.98
C MET A 661 -15.25 23.98 -6.29
N LYS A 662 -15.80 24.36 -7.45
CA LYS A 662 -15.02 24.47 -8.70
C LYS A 662 -13.95 25.56 -8.58
N ASP A 663 -14.27 26.70 -7.97
CA ASP A 663 -13.29 27.77 -7.74
C ASP A 663 -12.15 27.28 -6.84
N CYS A 664 -12.50 26.56 -5.76
CA CYS A 664 -11.52 25.93 -4.88
C CYS A 664 -10.62 24.93 -5.62
N GLU A 665 -11.18 24.07 -6.47
CA GLU A 665 -10.41 23.15 -7.33
C GLU A 665 -9.52 23.91 -8.32
N GLY A 666 -10.06 24.92 -9.03
CA GLY A 666 -9.35 25.68 -10.06
C GLY A 666 -8.15 26.45 -9.50
N ILE A 667 -8.33 27.11 -8.36
CA ILE A 667 -7.26 27.79 -7.63
C ILE A 667 -6.13 26.81 -7.25
N VAL A 668 -6.49 25.61 -6.75
CA VAL A 668 -5.50 24.62 -6.31
C VAL A 668 -4.83 23.88 -7.48
N LYS A 669 -5.57 23.55 -8.55
CA LYS A 669 -5.04 22.95 -9.78
C LYS A 669 -4.03 23.90 -10.45
N LYS A 670 -4.35 25.19 -10.55
CA LYS A 670 -3.46 26.22 -11.13
C LYS A 670 -2.12 26.35 -10.38
N ALA A 671 -2.11 26.18 -9.06
CA ALA A 671 -0.86 26.18 -8.30
C ALA A 671 0.05 24.97 -8.55
N LEU A 672 -0.48 23.90 -9.15
CA LEU A 672 0.20 22.65 -9.50
C LEU A 672 0.45 22.47 -11.01
N GLU A 673 0.08 23.46 -11.82
CA GLU A 673 0.15 23.43 -13.29
C GLU A 673 1.56 23.05 -13.79
N GLY A 674 1.64 22.03 -14.64
CA GLY A 674 2.90 21.45 -15.13
C GLY A 674 3.72 20.64 -14.11
N VAL A 675 3.31 20.57 -12.83
CA VAL A 675 4.01 19.84 -11.77
C VAL A 675 3.27 18.56 -11.34
N TYR A 676 1.94 18.57 -11.44
CA TYR A 676 1.08 17.42 -11.22
C TYR A 676 -0.07 17.43 -12.23
N ASP A 677 -0.22 16.33 -12.97
CA ASP A 677 -1.35 16.11 -13.88
C ASP A 677 -2.50 15.44 -13.11
N PHE A 678 -3.74 15.83 -13.45
CA PHE A 678 -4.98 15.35 -12.83
C PHE A 678 -5.82 14.46 -13.75
N GLY A 679 -5.46 14.32 -15.03
CA GLY A 679 -6.31 13.73 -16.07
C GLY A 679 -7.27 14.74 -16.68
#